data_AF-A0A4Q4YFV9-F1
#
_entry.id   AF-A0A4Q4YFV9-F1
#
_cell.length_a   1.000
_cell.length_b   1.000
_cell.length_c   1.000
_cell.angle_alpha   90.00
_cell.angle_beta   90.00
_cell.angle_gamma   90.00
#
_symmetry.space_group_name_H-M   'P 1'
#
loop_
_entity.id
_entity.type
_entity.pdbx_description
1 polymer ?
#
loop_
_entity_poly.entity_id
_entity_poly.type
_entity_poly.pdbx_seq_one_letter_code
_entity_poly.pdbx_strand_id
1 'polypeptide(L)'
;MLRNQKGTLPGVAFSEVKGDSLPNIRDVSVISQWRGSGSSTYDLVKVPTKVFYSDDGQITWGYEIPDGKKPIELIKLLLLPKNELEMYLRGQDATVIERSRGMITSLGKTAMSVIQDYLRELWKYSLEQIKASIGQKLETLPFHVILTVPAIWSEVARQSMLHVAKQAGICDDRACGKTRIELVDEPQAAATAVFFRELHKRHDLEPGARIVVADLGGGTADVITYTIEEIDPVPRFRECVEGAGGLYGGNFPDHEFKEALKLEIGRQRWKECFKFHDMIIRESWQYSIKPSFDNSDQLWHVNTYNAGTCQLNSEQVAECFDNTVTSGIVKLVRGQIQQAKAASESSTPPELVCLVGGFGRSPYIYKVLHDKLCRKHNIELIQARDSSSWSAVAQGAVLTRAVQPESRVARYSYGWSTDEPFDPDHHLIEDRYYDDGRSVWMARNQVHWPIKRGDRVQHSANGGAYDKTFLPDEKGIQTHKARFYKSALREPPKRVDAKRNVAIGEDAAPGVVFLGNIELTTPVNVQDLPKMSNNNDESFPYFEWTWKINVSGSSVNMIATTSDGEEIGKLDIGDITKEKGASCEKPRVSGANGRQAQMMEIDHHLLVTLNPAADGKATRPEAHIAMAPNTQQAAVIACAESIAILHLLHSVPEQPSSNPVIDHQSRRTGHPLSFDRERSLASALAFLARTTDNQNYIPAVCIEEVPEPAARLNVLLAVNKARPESGKQVLASLKEGFSRIFALLARTNDGFYGDRFHVFQTYTLSSAPCSKLQEREQATD
;
A
#
# COMPACT_ATOMS: atom_id res chain seq x y z
N MET A 1 -7.33 1.68 -1.56
CA MET A 1 -5.96 2.05 -1.98
C MET A 1 -5.20 0.82 -2.42
N LEU A 2 -4.31 0.87 -3.41
CA LEU A 2 -3.61 -0.33 -3.93
C LEU A 2 -2.10 -0.09 -4.03
N ARG A 3 -1.29 -0.96 -3.41
CA ARG A 3 0.19 -0.98 -3.47
C ARG A 3 0.68 -2.22 -4.18
N ASN A 4 1.67 -2.10 -5.07
CA ASN A 4 2.18 -3.30 -5.74
C ASN A 4 3.60 -3.05 -6.29
N GLN A 5 4.60 -3.88 -6.11
CA GLN A 5 5.85 -3.91 -6.89
C GLN A 5 6.53 -5.23 -6.55
N LYS A 6 7.03 -5.94 -7.58
CA LYS A 6 7.74 -7.22 -7.48
C LYS A 6 7.26 -8.11 -6.32
N GLY A 7 6.14 -8.81 -6.50
CA GLY A 7 5.69 -9.82 -5.56
C GLY A 7 5.22 -9.27 -4.20
N THR A 8 4.96 -7.96 -4.06
CA THR A 8 4.28 -7.45 -2.88
C THR A 8 2.78 -7.68 -2.96
N LEU A 9 2.24 -8.05 -1.81
CA LEU A 9 0.84 -8.13 -1.55
C LEU A 9 0.21 -6.69 -1.53
N PRO A 10 -0.82 -6.31 -2.32
CA PRO A 10 -1.57 -5.07 -2.10
C PRO A 10 -2.29 -5.05 -0.77
N GLY A 11 -2.25 -3.89 -0.12
CA GLY A 11 -3.09 -3.57 1.03
C GLY A 11 -4.09 -2.50 0.65
N VAL A 12 -5.29 -2.58 1.21
CA VAL A 12 -6.38 -1.62 0.98
C VAL A 12 -6.71 -0.94 2.28
N ALA A 13 -6.67 0.39 2.28
CA ALA A 13 -7.17 1.23 3.35
C ALA A 13 -8.28 2.16 2.83
N PHE A 14 -9.15 2.60 3.73
CA PHE A 14 -10.25 3.53 3.46
C PHE A 14 -10.59 4.35 4.71
N SER A 15 -11.25 5.49 4.51
CA SER A 15 -11.78 6.33 5.58
C SER A 15 -13.00 7.10 5.06
N GLU A 16 -14.01 7.27 5.90
CA GLU A 16 -15.16 8.13 5.62
C GLU A 16 -14.80 9.57 6.02
N VAL A 17 -15.09 10.53 5.13
CA VAL A 17 -14.74 11.93 5.34
C VAL A 17 -16.02 12.77 5.19
N LYS A 18 -16.26 13.69 6.13
CA LYS A 18 -17.50 14.48 6.19
C LYS A 18 -17.29 15.86 5.57
N GLY A 19 -17.92 16.12 4.43
CA GLY A 19 -17.78 17.40 3.73
C GLY A 19 -16.32 17.68 3.37
N ASP A 20 -15.83 18.88 3.68
CA ASP A 20 -14.46 19.31 3.41
C ASP A 20 -13.45 18.97 4.53
N SER A 21 -13.82 18.11 5.49
CA SER A 21 -12.90 17.67 6.54
C SER A 21 -11.70 16.90 5.96
N LEU A 22 -10.58 16.90 6.67
CA LEU A 22 -9.42 16.09 6.30
C LEU A 22 -9.51 14.70 6.97
N PRO A 23 -8.99 13.63 6.33
CA PRO A 23 -8.96 12.31 6.96
C PRO A 23 -8.08 12.33 8.21
N ASN A 24 -8.57 11.72 9.29
CA ASN A 24 -7.81 11.51 10.52
C ASN A 24 -7.24 10.09 10.52
N ILE A 25 -5.98 9.93 10.95
CA ILE A 25 -5.33 8.61 11.03
C ILE A 25 -6.11 7.61 11.90
N ARG A 26 -6.85 8.08 12.91
CA ARG A 26 -7.68 7.24 13.80
C ARG A 26 -8.90 6.65 13.10
N ASP A 27 -9.34 7.28 12.01
CA ASP A 27 -10.53 6.88 11.25
C ASP A 27 -10.16 6.09 9.97
N VAL A 28 -8.86 5.77 9.80
CA VAL A 28 -8.39 4.97 8.67
C VAL A 28 -8.50 3.49 8.99
N SER A 29 -9.38 2.80 8.28
CA SER A 29 -9.57 1.36 8.34
C SER A 29 -8.74 0.65 7.27
N VAL A 30 -8.28 -0.58 7.56
CA VAL A 30 -7.49 -1.41 6.64
C VAL A 30 -8.19 -2.75 6.47
N ILE A 31 -8.31 -3.21 5.22
CA ILE A 31 -8.79 -4.56 4.93
C ILE A 31 -7.70 -5.56 5.34
N SER A 32 -8.02 -6.39 6.32
CA SER A 32 -7.12 -7.43 6.86
C SER A 32 -7.66 -8.86 6.70
N GLN A 33 -8.87 -9.00 6.18
CA GLN A 33 -9.48 -10.30 5.89
C GLN A 33 -9.48 -10.52 4.39
N TRP A 34 -9.00 -11.70 3.97
CA TRP A 34 -8.95 -12.10 2.56
C TRP A 34 -9.47 -13.51 2.39
N ARG A 35 -10.19 -13.75 1.29
CA ARG A 35 -10.61 -15.09 0.87
C ARG A 35 -9.37 -15.95 0.59
N GLY A 36 -9.39 -17.21 1.02
CA GLY A 36 -8.30 -18.14 0.77
C GLY A 36 -8.63 -19.58 1.15
N SER A 37 -7.86 -20.51 0.60
CA SER A 37 -8.04 -21.96 0.76
C SER A 37 -7.28 -22.56 1.97
N GLY A 38 -6.49 -21.74 2.68
CA GLY A 38 -5.68 -22.16 3.84
C GLY A 38 -6.15 -21.55 5.16
N SER A 39 -5.74 -22.14 6.29
CA SER A 39 -6.20 -21.83 7.65
C SER A 39 -5.69 -20.50 8.26
N SER A 40 -4.89 -19.71 7.55
CA SER A 40 -4.15 -18.55 8.09
C SER A 40 -4.22 -17.30 7.20
N THR A 41 -5.42 -16.89 6.76
CA THR A 41 -5.62 -15.62 6.02
C THR A 41 -6.26 -14.50 6.84
N TYR A 42 -6.55 -14.74 8.11
CA TYR A 42 -7.05 -13.73 9.04
C TYR A 42 -5.92 -12.78 9.48
N ASP A 43 -6.23 -11.49 9.56
CA ASP A 43 -5.33 -10.39 9.96
C ASP A 43 -4.10 -10.12 9.07
N LEU A 44 -4.14 -10.59 7.82
CA LEU A 44 -3.16 -10.21 6.82
C LEU A 44 -3.57 -8.88 6.18
N VAL A 45 -2.87 -7.80 6.47
CA VAL A 45 -3.19 -6.46 5.92
C VAL A 45 -2.94 -6.31 4.41
N LYS A 46 -2.54 -7.40 3.72
CA LYS A 46 -2.27 -7.43 2.29
C LYS A 46 -2.57 -8.79 1.66
N VAL A 47 -2.87 -8.80 0.35
CA VAL A 47 -3.18 -10.00 -0.47
C VAL A 47 -2.21 -10.17 -1.63
N PRO A 48 -1.80 -11.39 -2.07
CA PRO A 48 -0.82 -11.54 -3.14
C PRO A 48 -1.24 -10.95 -4.49
N THR A 49 -0.27 -10.38 -5.20
CA THR A 49 -0.45 -10.00 -6.61
C THR A 49 -0.15 -11.17 -7.52
N LYS A 50 -1.08 -12.12 -7.54
CA LYS A 50 -1.01 -13.31 -8.37
C LYS A 50 -2.39 -13.58 -8.95
N VAL A 51 -2.42 -14.05 -10.20
CA VAL A 51 -3.64 -14.46 -10.90
C VAL A 51 -3.41 -15.84 -11.49
N PHE A 52 -4.39 -16.72 -11.34
CA PHE A 52 -4.43 -18.01 -11.99
C PHE A 52 -5.73 -18.13 -12.78
N TYR A 53 -5.61 -18.57 -14.03
CA TYR A 53 -6.71 -18.88 -14.92
C TYR A 53 -6.85 -20.40 -14.99
N SER A 54 -7.99 -20.94 -14.60
CA SER A 54 -8.29 -22.35 -14.78
C SER A 54 -8.70 -22.65 -16.22
N ASP A 55 -8.71 -23.94 -16.57
CA ASP A 55 -9.02 -24.41 -17.93
C ASP A 55 -10.45 -24.05 -18.38
N ASP A 56 -11.37 -23.84 -17.41
CA ASP A 56 -12.75 -23.38 -17.64
C ASP A 56 -12.88 -21.84 -17.72
N GLY A 57 -11.77 -21.11 -17.65
CA GLY A 57 -11.73 -19.65 -17.73
C GLY A 57 -12.04 -18.92 -16.42
N GLN A 58 -12.26 -19.63 -15.29
CA GLN A 58 -12.40 -18.97 -14.00
C GLN A 58 -11.09 -18.33 -13.53
N ILE A 59 -11.23 -17.21 -12.82
CA ILE A 59 -10.11 -16.45 -12.29
C ILE A 59 -10.04 -16.70 -10.79
N THR A 60 -8.89 -17.17 -10.33
CA THR A 60 -8.53 -17.18 -8.90
C THR A 60 -7.35 -16.25 -8.69
N TRP A 61 -7.33 -15.55 -7.57
CA TRP A 61 -6.35 -14.48 -7.32
C TRP A 61 -5.94 -14.46 -5.85
N GLY A 62 -4.80 -13.86 -5.56
CA GLY A 62 -4.36 -13.70 -4.17
C GLY A 62 -4.19 -15.04 -3.43
N TYR A 63 -4.84 -15.16 -2.27
CA TYR A 63 -4.82 -16.36 -1.43
C TYR A 63 -5.83 -17.45 -1.87
N GLU A 64 -6.69 -17.15 -2.86
CA GLU A 64 -7.65 -18.13 -3.40
C GLU A 64 -6.96 -19.15 -4.33
N ILE A 65 -5.76 -18.83 -4.82
CA ILE A 65 -4.99 -19.70 -5.71
C ILE A 65 -4.58 -20.97 -4.95
N PRO A 66 -4.95 -22.18 -5.43
CA PRO A 66 -4.60 -23.43 -4.76
C PRO A 66 -3.08 -23.70 -4.75
N ASP A 67 -2.60 -24.35 -3.68
CA ASP A 67 -1.20 -24.79 -3.55
C ASP A 67 -0.78 -25.69 -4.74
N GLY A 68 0.46 -25.53 -5.22
CA GLY A 68 1.02 -26.29 -6.34
C GLY A 68 0.59 -25.82 -7.73
N LYS A 69 -0.32 -24.83 -7.85
CA LYS A 69 -0.60 -24.16 -9.12
C LYS A 69 0.51 -23.14 -9.44
N LYS A 70 0.73 -22.90 -10.73
CA LYS A 70 1.69 -21.89 -11.23
C LYS A 70 0.92 -20.64 -11.69
N PRO A 71 0.77 -19.62 -10.83
CA PRO A 71 0.08 -18.40 -11.23
C PRO A 71 0.95 -17.51 -12.09
N ILE A 72 0.30 -16.54 -12.74
CA ILE A 72 0.96 -15.38 -13.31
C ILE A 72 1.24 -14.41 -12.16
N GLU A 73 2.51 -14.02 -12.02
CA GLU A 73 3.00 -13.19 -10.93
C GLU A 73 3.88 -12.06 -11.46
N LEU A 74 4.26 -11.13 -10.57
CA LEU A 74 5.03 -9.92 -10.94
C LEU A 74 4.35 -9.06 -12.02
N ILE A 75 3.03 -9.15 -12.16
CA ILE A 75 2.27 -8.51 -13.25
C ILE A 75 2.49 -7.00 -13.33
N LYS A 76 2.72 -6.31 -12.21
CA LYS A 76 2.99 -4.86 -12.22
C LYS A 76 4.30 -4.50 -12.93
N LEU A 77 5.32 -5.37 -12.91
CA LEU A 77 6.54 -5.13 -13.69
C LEU A 77 6.33 -5.26 -15.18
N LEU A 78 5.29 -5.99 -15.62
CA LEU A 78 4.98 -6.15 -17.03
C LEU A 78 4.40 -4.86 -17.66
N LEU A 79 4.11 -3.83 -16.85
CA LEU A 79 3.80 -2.47 -17.31
C LEU A 79 5.04 -1.67 -17.68
N LEU A 80 6.23 -2.09 -17.23
CA LEU A 80 7.46 -1.42 -17.60
C LEU A 80 7.86 -1.80 -19.03
N PRO A 81 8.33 -0.84 -19.84
CA PRO A 81 9.00 -1.11 -21.10
C PRO A 81 10.14 -2.14 -20.94
N LYS A 82 10.40 -2.93 -21.98
CA LYS A 82 11.38 -4.04 -21.91
C LYS A 82 12.78 -3.57 -21.54
N ASN A 83 13.22 -2.44 -22.12
CA ASN A 83 14.50 -1.80 -21.82
C ASN A 83 14.60 -1.35 -20.36
N GLU A 84 13.56 -0.73 -19.80
CA GLU A 84 13.51 -0.39 -18.38
C GLU A 84 13.58 -1.66 -17.52
N LEU A 85 12.82 -2.69 -17.91
CA LEU A 85 12.75 -3.95 -17.17
C LEU A 85 14.10 -4.69 -17.14
N GLU A 86 14.87 -4.68 -18.23
CA GLU A 86 16.21 -5.27 -18.31
C GLU A 86 17.21 -4.59 -17.36
N MET A 87 17.07 -3.29 -17.10
CA MET A 87 17.86 -2.60 -16.07
C MET A 87 17.54 -3.11 -14.65
N TYR A 88 16.33 -3.65 -14.46
CA TYR A 88 15.78 -4.10 -13.18
C TYR A 88 15.71 -5.63 -13.01
N LEU A 89 16.20 -6.43 -13.95
CA LEU A 89 16.14 -7.89 -13.83
C LEU A 89 17.55 -8.49 -13.78
N ARG A 90 17.80 -9.33 -12.78
CA ARG A 90 18.99 -10.18 -12.67
C ARG A 90 18.56 -11.59 -12.24
N GLY A 91 19.21 -12.62 -12.76
CA GLY A 91 19.00 -14.01 -12.31
C GLY A 91 17.57 -14.52 -12.49
N GLN A 92 17.01 -15.17 -11.46
CA GLN A 92 15.72 -15.87 -11.53
C GLN A 92 14.51 -14.95 -11.76
N ASP A 93 14.56 -13.66 -11.41
CA ASP A 93 13.46 -12.73 -11.70
C ASP A 93 13.18 -12.63 -13.20
N ALA A 94 14.23 -12.69 -14.03
CA ALA A 94 14.09 -12.75 -15.48
C ALA A 94 13.33 -14.03 -15.89
N THR A 95 13.60 -15.16 -15.24
CA THR A 95 12.92 -16.43 -15.56
C THR A 95 11.44 -16.43 -15.16
N VAL A 96 11.05 -15.77 -14.08
CA VAL A 96 9.65 -15.66 -13.65
C VAL A 96 8.86 -14.70 -14.52
N ILE A 97 9.47 -13.58 -14.92
CA ILE A 97 8.88 -12.63 -15.88
C ILE A 97 8.68 -13.30 -17.24
N GLU A 98 9.69 -13.99 -17.78
CA GLU A 98 9.58 -14.68 -19.06
C GLU A 98 8.53 -15.81 -19.01
N ARG A 99 8.47 -16.55 -17.90
CA ARG A 99 7.40 -17.54 -17.68
C ARG A 99 6.02 -16.89 -17.66
N SER A 100 5.86 -15.78 -16.95
CA SER A 100 4.60 -15.05 -16.86
C SER A 100 4.18 -14.50 -18.23
N ARG A 101 5.13 -13.96 -19.01
CA ARG A 101 4.91 -13.55 -20.40
C ARG A 101 4.46 -14.73 -21.27
N GLY A 102 5.13 -15.87 -21.17
CA GLY A 102 4.75 -17.10 -21.88
C GLY A 102 3.33 -17.56 -21.56
N MET A 103 2.95 -17.57 -20.28
CA MET A 103 1.59 -17.90 -19.85
C MET A 103 0.57 -16.91 -20.41
N ILE A 104 0.84 -15.61 -20.32
CA ILE A 104 -0.03 -14.55 -20.85
C ILE A 104 -0.27 -14.75 -22.37
N THR A 105 0.80 -14.99 -23.12
CA THR A 105 0.71 -15.27 -24.57
C THR A 105 -0.09 -16.53 -24.85
N SER A 106 0.11 -17.60 -24.09
CA SER A 106 -0.63 -18.86 -24.27
C SER A 106 -2.14 -18.72 -24.02
N LEU A 107 -2.55 -17.75 -23.20
CA LEU A 107 -3.94 -17.42 -22.92
C LEU A 107 -4.54 -16.45 -23.95
N GLY A 108 -3.77 -15.98 -24.94
CA GLY A 108 -4.20 -14.95 -25.88
C GLY A 108 -4.48 -13.59 -25.20
N LYS A 109 -3.90 -13.35 -24.02
CA LYS A 109 -4.09 -12.14 -23.23
C LYS A 109 -2.92 -11.18 -23.39
N THR A 110 -3.11 -9.94 -22.95
CA THR A 110 -2.03 -8.95 -22.77
C THR A 110 -1.71 -8.80 -21.28
N ALA A 111 -0.53 -8.26 -20.96
CA ALA A 111 -0.17 -7.95 -19.57
C ALA A 111 -1.19 -6.98 -18.93
N MET A 112 -1.64 -5.98 -19.69
CA MET A 112 -2.67 -5.04 -19.25
C MET A 112 -4.00 -5.75 -18.94
N SER A 113 -4.45 -6.69 -19.77
CA SER A 113 -5.66 -7.47 -19.50
C SER A 113 -5.54 -8.30 -18.21
N VAL A 114 -4.37 -8.90 -17.93
CA VAL A 114 -4.20 -9.64 -16.67
C VAL A 114 -4.21 -8.73 -15.44
N ILE A 115 -3.63 -7.53 -15.55
CA ILE A 115 -3.67 -6.54 -14.47
C ILE A 115 -5.09 -5.99 -14.28
N GLN A 116 -5.82 -5.78 -15.38
CA GLN A 116 -7.23 -5.39 -15.35
C GLN A 116 -8.05 -6.41 -14.58
N ASP A 117 -7.90 -7.69 -14.91
CA ASP A 117 -8.60 -8.79 -14.25
C ASP A 117 -8.28 -8.84 -12.75
N TYR A 118 -6.99 -8.70 -12.39
CA TYR A 118 -6.58 -8.61 -10.98
C TYR A 118 -7.21 -7.41 -10.24
N LEU A 119 -7.12 -6.21 -10.83
CA LEU A 119 -7.67 -4.99 -10.23
C LEU A 119 -9.19 -5.06 -10.09
N ARG A 120 -9.88 -5.71 -11.03
CA ARG A 120 -11.33 -5.91 -11.00
C ARG A 120 -11.74 -6.78 -9.82
N GLU A 121 -11.10 -7.93 -9.63
CA GLU A 121 -11.42 -8.81 -8.50
C GLU A 121 -11.09 -8.17 -7.15
N LEU A 122 -9.94 -7.49 -7.08
CA LEU A 122 -9.57 -6.73 -5.89
C LEU A 122 -10.54 -5.56 -5.60
N TRP A 123 -11.02 -4.88 -6.64
CA TRP A 123 -12.00 -3.79 -6.50
C TRP A 123 -13.34 -4.30 -5.98
N LYS A 124 -13.89 -5.36 -6.59
CA LYS A 124 -15.13 -6.01 -6.14
C LYS A 124 -15.02 -6.43 -4.67
N TYR A 125 -13.95 -7.14 -4.32
CA TYR A 125 -13.75 -7.59 -2.95
C TYR A 125 -13.60 -6.42 -1.97
N SER A 126 -12.88 -5.36 -2.37
CA SER A 126 -12.74 -4.16 -1.54
C SER A 126 -14.09 -3.51 -1.26
N LEU A 127 -14.96 -3.38 -2.27
CA LEU A 127 -16.31 -2.85 -2.10
C LEU A 127 -17.14 -3.69 -1.13
N GLU A 128 -17.08 -5.02 -1.23
CA GLU A 128 -17.77 -5.93 -0.30
C GLU A 128 -17.31 -5.71 1.15
N GLN A 129 -15.99 -5.64 1.38
CA GLN A 129 -15.43 -5.45 2.72
C GLN A 129 -15.74 -4.07 3.29
N ILE A 130 -15.66 -3.01 2.46
CA ILE A 130 -16.03 -1.66 2.91
C ILE A 130 -17.53 -1.61 3.21
N LYS A 131 -18.39 -2.25 2.39
CA LYS A 131 -19.84 -2.35 2.63
C LYS A 131 -20.14 -3.08 3.93
N ALA A 132 -19.40 -4.14 4.25
CA ALA A 132 -19.51 -4.84 5.52
C ALA A 132 -19.10 -3.94 6.71
N SER A 133 -18.13 -3.04 6.50
CA SER A 133 -17.65 -2.13 7.55
C SER A 133 -18.52 -0.90 7.78
N ILE A 134 -19.06 -0.26 6.73
CA ILE A 134 -19.79 1.02 6.84
C ILE A 134 -21.29 0.90 6.51
N GLY A 135 -21.74 -0.29 6.11
CA GLY A 135 -23.12 -0.58 5.76
C GLY A 135 -23.55 -0.06 4.39
N GLN A 136 -24.87 0.02 4.17
CA GLN A 136 -25.49 0.41 2.90
C GLN A 136 -25.18 1.85 2.46
N LYS A 137 -24.64 2.69 3.35
CA LYS A 137 -24.22 4.06 3.03
C LYS A 137 -23.22 4.11 1.86
N LEU A 138 -22.43 3.05 1.66
CA LEU A 138 -21.47 2.92 0.56
C LEU A 138 -22.08 3.24 -0.82
N GLU A 139 -23.36 2.91 -1.03
CA GLU A 139 -24.05 3.12 -2.31
C GLU A 139 -24.37 4.60 -2.60
N THR A 140 -24.30 5.44 -1.57
CA THR A 140 -24.65 6.88 -1.64
C THR A 140 -23.43 7.79 -1.53
N LEU A 141 -22.24 7.25 -1.25
CA LEU A 141 -21.02 8.03 -1.04
C LEU A 141 -20.19 8.12 -2.33
N PRO A 142 -19.83 9.33 -2.79
CA PRO A 142 -18.89 9.50 -3.89
C PRO A 142 -17.50 9.04 -3.46
N PHE A 143 -16.74 8.51 -4.42
CA PHE A 143 -15.45 7.90 -4.15
C PHE A 143 -14.28 8.75 -4.64
N HIS A 144 -13.26 8.84 -3.80
CA HIS A 144 -11.92 9.30 -4.19
C HIS A 144 -10.93 8.15 -3.99
N VAL A 145 -10.53 7.51 -5.09
CA VAL A 145 -9.61 6.38 -5.10
C VAL A 145 -8.19 6.87 -5.33
N ILE A 146 -7.28 6.51 -4.43
CA ILE A 146 -5.85 6.76 -4.58
C ILE A 146 -5.12 5.43 -4.80
N LEU A 147 -4.39 5.34 -5.91
CA LEU A 147 -3.52 4.21 -6.22
C LEU A 147 -2.08 4.60 -5.95
N THR A 148 -1.34 3.73 -5.27
CA THR A 148 0.08 3.98 -5.00
C THR A 148 0.92 3.40 -6.11
N VAL A 149 1.87 4.19 -6.59
CA VAL A 149 2.79 3.82 -7.64
C VAL A 149 4.22 4.10 -7.23
N PRO A 150 5.17 3.36 -7.78
CA PRO A 150 6.58 3.49 -7.45
C PRO A 150 7.08 4.83 -7.95
N ALA A 151 7.92 5.46 -7.16
CA ALA A 151 8.44 6.77 -7.52
C ALA A 151 9.26 6.73 -8.83
N ILE A 152 9.96 5.62 -9.07
CA ILE A 152 10.79 5.40 -10.26
C ILE A 152 10.00 5.15 -11.55
N TRP A 153 8.68 4.94 -11.48
CA TRP A 153 7.90 4.62 -12.67
C TRP A 153 7.89 5.75 -13.69
N SER A 154 8.07 5.38 -14.96
CA SER A 154 7.88 6.29 -16.07
C SER A 154 6.42 6.72 -16.19
N GLU A 155 6.22 7.87 -16.80
CA GLU A 155 4.90 8.42 -17.08
C GLU A 155 4.02 7.43 -17.88
N VAL A 156 4.62 6.69 -18.81
CA VAL A 156 3.98 5.61 -19.56
C VAL A 156 3.40 4.54 -18.62
N ALA A 157 4.18 4.07 -17.64
CA ALA A 157 3.72 3.04 -16.69
C ALA A 157 2.60 3.56 -15.78
N ARG A 158 2.66 4.84 -15.39
CA ARG A 158 1.61 5.49 -14.58
C ARG A 158 0.31 5.67 -15.35
N GLN A 159 0.35 6.16 -16.57
CA GLN A 159 -0.83 6.29 -17.42
C GLN A 159 -1.43 4.92 -17.75
N SER A 160 -0.57 3.92 -18.02
CA SER A 160 -1.02 2.53 -18.21
C SER A 160 -1.76 2.01 -16.98
N MET A 161 -1.28 2.29 -15.77
CA MET A 161 -1.99 1.92 -14.54
C MET A 161 -3.34 2.62 -14.39
N LEU A 162 -3.43 3.92 -14.70
CA LEU A 162 -4.70 4.66 -14.69
C LEU A 162 -5.69 4.11 -15.72
N HIS A 163 -5.21 3.80 -16.93
CA HIS A 163 -6.00 3.20 -17.99
C HIS A 163 -6.56 1.84 -17.55
N VAL A 164 -5.70 0.95 -17.05
CA VAL A 164 -6.11 -0.38 -16.59
C VAL A 164 -7.06 -0.30 -15.39
N ALA A 165 -6.83 0.65 -14.47
CA ALA A 165 -7.74 0.88 -13.34
C ALA A 165 -9.14 1.29 -13.79
N LYS A 166 -9.26 2.17 -14.80
CA LYS A 166 -10.54 2.53 -15.41
C LYS A 166 -11.21 1.30 -16.04
N GLN A 167 -10.47 0.53 -16.85
CA GLN A 167 -10.98 -0.70 -17.49
C GLN A 167 -11.36 -1.82 -16.49
N ALA A 168 -10.80 -1.79 -15.29
CA ALA A 168 -11.15 -2.70 -14.21
C ALA A 168 -12.51 -2.39 -13.57
N GLY A 169 -13.12 -1.25 -13.89
CA GLY A 169 -14.42 -0.80 -13.37
C GLY A 169 -14.31 0.10 -12.13
N ILE A 170 -13.11 0.59 -11.79
CA ILE A 170 -12.91 1.46 -10.61
C ILE A 170 -13.60 2.82 -10.81
N CYS A 171 -13.69 3.28 -12.06
CA CYS A 171 -14.27 4.57 -12.41
C CYS A 171 -15.65 4.45 -13.09
N ASP A 172 -16.27 3.28 -13.04
CA ASP A 172 -17.61 3.08 -13.61
C ASP A 172 -18.63 4.02 -12.94
N ASP A 173 -19.65 4.41 -13.69
CA ASP A 173 -20.70 5.30 -13.19
C ASP A 173 -21.47 4.67 -12.04
N ARG A 174 -21.72 5.47 -11.00
CA ARG A 174 -22.46 5.06 -9.81
C ARG A 174 -23.51 6.09 -9.48
N ALA A 175 -24.59 5.65 -8.83
CA ALA A 175 -25.69 6.53 -8.42
C ALA A 175 -25.21 7.69 -7.52
N CYS A 176 -24.12 7.50 -6.78
CA CYS A 176 -23.51 8.47 -5.89
C CYS A 176 -22.56 9.47 -6.56
N GLY A 177 -22.48 9.47 -7.90
CA GLY A 177 -21.63 10.38 -8.67
C GLY A 177 -20.33 9.75 -9.20
N LYS A 178 -19.52 10.56 -9.87
CA LYS A 178 -18.29 10.11 -10.52
C LYS A 178 -17.19 9.79 -9.51
N THR A 179 -16.55 8.64 -9.68
CA THR A 179 -15.35 8.29 -8.90
C THR A 179 -14.15 9.10 -9.40
N ARG A 180 -13.48 9.81 -8.49
CA ARG A 180 -12.17 10.44 -8.76
C ARG A 180 -11.06 9.44 -8.53
N ILE A 181 -10.09 9.38 -9.43
CA ILE A 181 -8.91 8.51 -9.30
C ILE A 181 -7.62 9.33 -9.40
N GLU A 182 -6.67 9.06 -8.51
CA GLU A 182 -5.37 9.72 -8.49
C GLU A 182 -4.25 8.73 -8.18
N LEU A 183 -3.04 9.08 -8.63
CA LEU A 183 -1.82 8.35 -8.29
C LEU A 183 -1.03 9.10 -7.23
N VAL A 184 -0.46 8.36 -6.29
CA VAL A 184 0.52 8.90 -5.33
C VAL A 184 1.77 8.02 -5.32
N ASP A 185 2.93 8.64 -5.09
CA ASP A 185 4.17 7.90 -4.97
C ASP A 185 4.19 7.07 -3.68
N GLU A 186 4.58 5.79 -3.78
CA GLU A 186 4.75 4.87 -2.65
C GLU A 186 5.61 5.48 -1.52
N PRO A 187 6.81 6.05 -1.77
CA PRO A 187 7.60 6.64 -0.68
C PRO A 187 6.94 7.87 -0.05
N GLN A 188 6.16 8.65 -0.80
CA GLN A 188 5.40 9.77 -0.23
C GLN A 188 4.29 9.24 0.68
N ALA A 189 3.53 8.26 0.23
CA ALA A 189 2.49 7.64 1.03
C ALA A 189 3.09 7.01 2.30
N ALA A 190 4.23 6.32 2.18
CA ALA A 190 4.94 5.75 3.32
C ALA A 190 5.35 6.84 4.33
N ALA A 191 5.97 7.93 3.86
CA ALA A 191 6.38 9.04 4.70
C ALA A 191 5.19 9.72 5.38
N THR A 192 4.10 9.95 4.64
CA THR A 192 2.89 10.56 5.19
C THR A 192 2.33 9.74 6.36
N ALA A 193 2.25 8.41 6.22
CA ALA A 193 1.81 7.56 7.33
C ALA A 193 2.73 7.65 8.56
N VAL A 194 4.05 7.66 8.34
CA VAL A 194 5.02 7.83 9.43
C VAL A 194 4.83 9.17 10.12
N PHE A 195 4.67 10.25 9.36
CA PHE A 195 4.59 11.58 9.93
C PHE A 195 3.35 11.77 10.79
N PHE A 196 2.18 11.33 10.32
CA PHE A 196 0.97 11.35 11.13
C PHE A 196 1.06 10.46 12.38
N ARG A 197 1.78 9.32 12.30
CA ARG A 197 1.85 8.36 13.42
C ARG A 197 2.92 8.72 14.46
N GLU A 198 4.03 9.31 14.03
CA GLU A 198 5.21 9.49 14.87
C GLU A 198 5.45 10.94 15.29
N LEU A 199 5.31 11.93 14.40
CA LEU A 199 5.81 13.29 14.69
C LEU A 199 5.16 13.93 15.93
N HIS A 200 3.86 13.76 16.11
CA HIS A 200 3.15 14.29 17.30
C HIS A 200 3.61 13.68 18.63
N LYS A 201 4.33 12.55 18.61
CA LYS A 201 4.88 11.88 19.79
C LYS A 201 6.33 12.31 20.09
N ARG A 202 6.93 13.11 19.19
CA ARG A 202 8.36 13.41 19.16
C ARG A 202 8.60 14.85 19.59
N HIS A 203 8.57 15.06 20.90
CA HIS A 203 8.90 16.35 21.53
C HIS A 203 10.39 16.72 21.43
N ASP A 204 11.22 15.80 20.95
CA ASP A 204 12.64 15.97 20.68
C ASP A 204 12.94 16.49 19.27
N LEU A 205 11.94 16.55 18.39
CA LEU A 205 12.06 17.07 17.03
C LEU A 205 11.53 18.50 16.94
N GLU A 206 12.23 19.32 16.18
CA GLU A 206 11.87 20.72 15.90
C GLU A 206 11.69 20.92 14.39
N PRO A 207 10.94 21.95 13.96
CA PRO A 207 10.96 22.41 12.57
C PRO A 207 12.39 22.58 12.03
N GLY A 208 12.63 22.09 10.82
CA GLY A 208 13.95 21.97 10.21
C GLY A 208 14.57 20.57 10.34
N ALA A 209 14.02 19.69 11.19
CA ALA A 209 14.44 18.30 11.27
C ALA A 209 14.31 17.59 9.91
N ARG A 210 15.32 16.79 9.57
CA ARG A 210 15.42 15.98 8.35
C ARG A 210 15.21 14.52 8.71
N ILE A 211 14.23 13.91 8.07
CA ILE A 211 13.83 12.52 8.30
C ILE A 211 14.02 11.72 7.03
N VAL A 212 14.83 10.67 7.11
CA VAL A 212 15.01 9.69 6.05
C VAL A 212 13.95 8.60 6.21
N VAL A 213 13.12 8.38 5.21
CA VAL A 213 12.13 7.29 5.18
C VAL A 213 12.61 6.23 4.20
N ALA A 214 12.88 5.02 4.70
CA ALA A 214 13.30 3.86 3.92
C ALA A 214 12.15 2.85 3.82
N ASP A 215 11.42 2.88 2.71
CA ASP A 215 10.37 1.90 2.36
C ASP A 215 11.02 0.65 1.78
N LEU A 216 11.18 -0.35 2.63
CA LEU A 216 11.70 -1.66 2.27
C LEU A 216 10.52 -2.60 2.00
N GLY A 217 10.16 -2.71 0.73
CA GLY A 217 9.10 -3.57 0.22
C GLY A 217 9.54 -5.02 0.00
N GLY A 218 8.66 -5.82 -0.59
CA GLY A 218 9.00 -7.18 -1.04
C GLY A 218 9.89 -7.18 -2.27
N GLY A 219 9.74 -6.17 -3.14
CA GLY A 219 10.43 -6.09 -4.41
C GLY A 219 11.48 -4.99 -4.55
N THR A 220 11.25 -3.84 -3.91
CA THR A 220 12.10 -2.66 -3.98
C THR A 220 12.46 -2.16 -2.58
N ALA A 221 13.54 -1.40 -2.53
CA ALA A 221 13.86 -0.53 -1.41
C ALA A 221 13.91 0.90 -1.96
N ASP A 222 13.06 1.77 -1.45
CA ASP A 222 12.97 3.18 -1.83
C ASP A 222 13.29 4.04 -0.61
N VAL A 223 14.17 5.02 -0.76
CA VAL A 223 14.61 5.88 0.34
C VAL A 223 14.46 7.33 -0.09
N ILE A 224 13.80 8.13 0.75
CA ILE A 224 13.53 9.54 0.52
C ILE A 224 13.80 10.33 1.79
N THR A 225 14.24 11.58 1.66
CA THR A 225 14.49 12.46 2.81
C THR A 225 13.57 13.67 2.74
N TYR A 226 12.90 13.96 3.85
CA TYR A 226 12.05 15.14 4.00
C TYR A 226 12.58 16.07 5.09
N THR A 227 12.44 17.37 4.88
CA THR A 227 12.56 18.38 5.94
C THR A 227 11.16 18.66 6.48
N ILE A 228 11.01 18.62 7.80
CA ILE A 228 9.76 18.92 8.50
C ILE A 228 9.68 20.43 8.73
N GLU A 229 8.64 21.07 8.23
CA GLU A 229 8.38 22.50 8.42
C GLU A 229 7.41 22.75 9.58
N GLU A 230 6.48 21.82 9.81
CA GLU A 230 5.49 21.88 10.89
C GLU A 230 5.20 20.46 11.37
N ILE A 231 5.05 20.28 12.69
CA ILE A 231 4.83 18.98 13.34
C ILE A 231 3.34 18.77 13.67
N ASP A 232 2.69 19.78 14.26
CA ASP A 232 1.32 19.77 14.78
C ASP A 232 0.65 21.10 14.41
N PRO A 233 -0.66 21.16 14.05
CA PRO A 233 -1.69 20.11 14.12
C PRO A 233 -1.69 19.11 12.96
N VAL A 234 -1.13 19.49 11.81
CA VAL A 234 -0.98 18.63 10.62
C VAL A 234 0.45 18.77 10.13
N PRO A 235 1.21 17.68 9.95
CA PRO A 235 2.58 17.76 9.49
C PRO A 235 2.70 18.53 8.18
N ARG A 236 3.64 19.47 8.08
CA ARG A 236 4.07 20.06 6.80
C ARG A 236 5.51 19.71 6.54
N PHE A 237 5.81 19.38 5.29
CA PHE A 237 7.14 18.88 4.94
C PHE A 237 7.46 19.14 3.46
N ARG A 238 8.75 19.17 3.16
CA ARG A 238 9.27 19.29 1.79
C ARG A 238 10.36 18.27 1.52
N GLU A 239 10.49 17.84 0.27
CA GLU A 239 11.57 16.94 -0.12
C GLU A 239 12.92 17.65 0.04
N CYS A 240 13.83 17.02 0.78
CA CYS A 240 15.15 17.58 1.10
C CYS A 240 16.11 17.38 -0.07
N VAL A 241 16.16 16.17 -0.62
CA VAL A 241 17.04 15.74 -1.70
C VAL A 241 16.35 14.72 -2.60
N GLU A 242 16.87 14.51 -3.81
CA GLU A 242 16.35 13.51 -4.75
C GLU A 242 16.31 12.12 -4.10
N GLY A 243 15.11 11.51 -4.00
CA GLY A 243 14.96 10.13 -3.53
C GLY A 243 15.76 9.10 -4.35
N ALA A 244 16.13 7.98 -3.74
CA ALA A 244 16.87 6.91 -4.36
C ALA A 244 16.17 5.56 -4.17
N GLY A 245 16.28 4.65 -5.13
CA GLY A 245 15.64 3.34 -5.05
C GLY A 245 16.46 2.24 -5.71
N GLY A 246 16.11 0.99 -5.40
CA GLY A 246 16.76 -0.19 -5.97
C GLY A 246 16.02 -1.48 -5.66
N LEU A 247 16.50 -2.58 -6.22
CA LEU A 247 15.89 -3.90 -6.12
C LEU A 247 16.47 -4.67 -4.95
N TYR A 248 16.14 -4.22 -3.75
CA TYR A 248 16.64 -4.81 -2.51
C TYR A 248 15.49 -5.19 -1.57
N GLY A 249 14.40 -5.69 -2.15
CA GLY A 249 13.21 -6.09 -1.40
C GLY A 249 13.31 -7.47 -0.73
N GLY A 250 12.38 -7.75 0.18
CA GLY A 250 12.38 -8.99 0.98
C GLY A 250 12.11 -10.30 0.25
N ASN A 251 11.91 -10.29 -1.07
CA ASN A 251 11.75 -11.49 -1.89
C ASN A 251 13.07 -12.07 -2.40
N PHE A 252 14.15 -11.27 -2.48
CA PHE A 252 15.45 -11.75 -2.95
C PHE A 252 16.09 -12.80 -2.01
N PRO A 253 16.03 -12.64 -0.67
CA PRO A 253 16.52 -13.67 0.25
C PRO A 253 15.83 -15.04 0.11
N ASP A 254 14.61 -15.11 -0.43
CA ASP A 254 13.86 -16.36 -0.59
C ASP A 254 14.56 -17.35 -1.52
N HIS A 255 15.34 -16.86 -2.48
CA HIS A 255 16.14 -17.71 -3.36
C HIS A 255 17.34 -18.31 -2.64
N GLU A 256 18.11 -17.48 -1.96
CA GLU A 256 19.30 -17.93 -1.24
C GLU A 256 18.93 -18.93 -0.15
N PHE A 257 17.79 -18.72 0.51
CA PHE A 257 17.27 -19.71 1.45
C PHE A 257 16.99 -21.07 0.78
N LYS A 258 16.43 -21.09 -0.44
CA LYS A 258 16.25 -22.35 -1.20
C LYS A 258 17.58 -23.00 -1.54
N GLU A 259 18.60 -22.22 -1.92
CA GLU A 259 19.92 -22.75 -2.21
C GLU A 259 20.61 -23.29 -0.95
N ALA A 260 20.49 -22.59 0.18
CA ALA A 260 20.97 -23.06 1.48
C ALA A 260 20.33 -24.41 1.84
N LEU A 261 19.01 -24.57 1.67
CA LEU A 261 18.34 -25.86 1.88
C LEU A 261 18.84 -26.95 0.94
N LYS A 262 19.06 -26.64 -0.35
CA LYS A 262 19.59 -27.61 -1.32
C LYS A 262 20.99 -28.10 -0.96
N LEU A 263 21.82 -27.22 -0.40
CA LEU A 263 23.15 -27.57 0.08
C LEU A 263 23.05 -28.42 1.35
N GLU A 264 22.21 -28.02 2.30
CA GLU A 264 22.04 -28.67 3.59
C GLU A 264 21.46 -30.10 3.48
N ILE A 265 20.34 -30.26 2.77
CA ILE A 265 19.66 -31.57 2.66
C ILE A 265 20.09 -32.37 1.43
N GLY A 266 20.82 -31.75 0.50
CA GLY A 266 21.20 -32.32 -0.78
C GLY A 266 20.16 -32.11 -1.89
N ARG A 267 20.63 -31.81 -3.10
CA ARG A 267 19.81 -31.47 -4.27
C ARG A 267 18.78 -32.54 -4.64
N GLN A 268 19.11 -33.82 -4.46
CA GLN A 268 18.20 -34.93 -4.78
C GLN A 268 17.01 -34.98 -3.80
N ARG A 269 17.28 -34.90 -2.50
CA ARG A 269 16.24 -34.86 -1.46
C ARG A 269 15.37 -33.62 -1.57
N TRP A 270 15.97 -32.48 -1.94
CA TRP A 270 15.19 -31.27 -2.28
C TRP A 270 14.21 -31.51 -3.43
N LYS A 271 14.61 -32.19 -4.51
CA LYS A 271 13.69 -32.52 -5.62
C LYS A 271 12.52 -33.40 -5.17
N GLU A 272 12.75 -34.33 -4.24
CA GLU A 272 11.70 -35.20 -3.67
C GLU A 272 10.69 -34.41 -2.81
N CYS A 273 11.07 -33.22 -2.35
CA CYS A 273 10.19 -32.30 -1.61
C CYS A 273 9.33 -31.40 -2.50
N PHE A 274 9.29 -31.57 -3.83
CA PHE A 274 8.69 -30.60 -4.76
C PHE A 274 7.23 -30.20 -4.44
N LYS A 275 6.43 -31.13 -3.92
CA LYS A 275 5.03 -30.86 -3.52
C LYS A 275 4.93 -29.93 -2.30
N PHE A 276 6.00 -29.83 -1.52
CA PHE A 276 6.06 -29.07 -0.28
C PHE A 276 6.92 -27.82 -0.39
N HIS A 277 7.57 -27.54 -1.53
CA HIS A 277 8.44 -26.37 -1.67
C HIS A 277 7.75 -25.06 -1.27
N ASP A 278 6.52 -24.85 -1.74
CA ASP A 278 5.76 -23.65 -1.40
C ASP A 278 5.42 -23.58 0.09
N MET A 279 5.05 -24.72 0.70
CA MET A 279 4.76 -24.81 2.13
C MET A 279 6.02 -24.61 2.99
N ILE A 280 7.16 -25.19 2.61
CA ILE A 280 8.45 -25.00 3.30
C ILE A 280 8.82 -23.51 3.31
N ILE A 281 8.72 -22.85 2.14
CA ILE A 281 9.05 -21.43 2.02
C ILE A 281 8.04 -20.57 2.78
N ARG A 282 6.74 -20.88 2.71
CA ARG A 282 5.71 -20.14 3.42
C ARG A 282 5.88 -20.26 4.94
N GLU A 283 5.87 -21.47 5.46
CA GLU A 283 5.83 -21.73 6.90
C GLU A 283 7.19 -21.53 7.59
N SER A 284 8.27 -22.11 7.05
CA SER A 284 9.58 -22.04 7.71
C SER A 284 10.30 -20.72 7.43
N TRP A 285 10.19 -20.17 6.23
CA TRP A 285 10.92 -18.95 5.86
C TRP A 285 10.10 -17.68 6.02
N GLN A 286 8.99 -17.55 5.29
CA GLN A 286 8.24 -16.28 5.21
C GLN A 286 7.52 -15.91 6.50
N TYR A 287 6.98 -16.90 7.23
CA TYR A 287 6.23 -16.67 8.47
C TYR A 287 7.04 -16.90 9.76
N SER A 288 8.22 -17.51 9.68
CA SER A 288 9.02 -17.85 10.86
C SER A 288 10.42 -17.22 10.82
N ILE A 289 11.37 -17.79 10.08
CA ILE A 289 12.79 -17.39 10.15
C ILE A 289 12.99 -15.94 9.66
N LYS A 290 12.58 -15.62 8.43
CA LYS A 290 12.83 -14.29 7.82
C LYS A 290 12.32 -13.10 8.66
N PRO A 291 11.08 -13.11 9.19
CA PRO A 291 10.59 -11.98 9.99
C PRO A 291 11.16 -11.91 11.42
N SER A 292 11.72 -13.01 11.95
CA SER A 292 12.25 -13.05 13.33
C SER A 292 13.76 -13.00 13.43
N PHE A 293 14.48 -13.24 12.32
CA PHE A 293 15.94 -13.27 12.28
C PHE A 293 16.56 -11.91 12.65
N ASP A 294 17.37 -11.89 13.71
CA ASP A 294 18.07 -10.73 14.26
C ASP A 294 19.60 -10.95 14.38
N ASN A 295 20.10 -12.01 13.73
CA ASN A 295 21.46 -12.52 13.84
C ASN A 295 21.84 -13.04 15.24
N SER A 296 20.87 -13.45 16.07
CA SER A 296 21.15 -14.20 17.30
C SER A 296 21.84 -15.52 16.97
N ASP A 297 22.85 -15.89 17.75
CA ASP A 297 23.55 -17.16 17.56
C ASP A 297 22.67 -18.35 18.00
N GLN A 298 21.90 -18.91 17.07
CA GLN A 298 21.04 -20.07 17.29
C GLN A 298 20.90 -20.93 16.04
N LEU A 299 20.43 -22.17 16.22
CA LEU A 299 20.09 -23.08 15.14
C LEU A 299 18.62 -22.89 14.73
N TRP A 300 18.41 -22.66 13.44
CA TRP A 300 17.10 -22.42 12.85
C TRP A 300 16.58 -23.70 12.20
N HIS A 301 15.47 -24.21 12.74
CA HIS A 301 14.88 -25.46 12.28
C HIS A 301 13.97 -25.23 11.07
N VAL A 302 14.13 -26.07 10.05
CA VAL A 302 13.30 -26.06 8.84
C VAL A 302 12.67 -27.44 8.67
N ASN A 303 11.33 -27.47 8.64
CA ASN A 303 10.61 -28.71 8.37
C ASN A 303 10.48 -28.89 6.85
N THR A 304 11.21 -29.85 6.30
CA THR A 304 11.17 -30.17 4.86
C THR A 304 10.12 -31.23 4.51
N TYR A 305 9.36 -31.68 5.51
CA TYR A 305 8.32 -32.72 5.44
C TYR A 305 8.89 -34.06 4.98
N ASN A 306 9.13 -34.25 3.68
CA ASN A 306 9.64 -35.49 3.11
C ASN A 306 11.09 -35.80 3.52
N ALA A 307 11.95 -34.78 3.64
CA ALA A 307 13.34 -34.97 4.03
C ALA A 307 13.59 -34.77 5.54
N GLY A 308 12.53 -34.71 6.35
CA GLY A 308 12.61 -34.49 7.80
C GLY A 308 12.93 -33.05 8.18
N THR A 309 13.50 -32.84 9.35
CA THR A 309 13.91 -31.51 9.83
C THR A 309 15.39 -31.29 9.55
N CYS A 310 15.74 -30.16 8.93
CA CYS A 310 17.12 -29.70 8.82
C CYS A 310 17.35 -28.45 9.69
N GLN A 311 18.61 -28.10 9.91
CA GLN A 311 19.02 -26.97 10.73
C GLN A 311 19.92 -26.06 9.91
N LEU A 312 19.69 -24.75 10.01
CA LEU A 312 20.60 -23.74 9.47
C LEU A 312 21.18 -22.94 10.63
N ASN A 313 22.47 -22.67 10.61
CA ASN A 313 23.10 -21.78 11.57
C ASN A 313 22.85 -20.30 11.20
N SER A 314 23.19 -19.39 12.10
CA SER A 314 22.99 -17.96 11.92
C SER A 314 23.76 -17.37 10.74
N GLU A 315 24.95 -17.91 10.44
CA GLU A 315 25.77 -17.48 9.30
C GLU A 315 25.09 -17.81 7.98
N GLN A 316 24.61 -19.05 7.81
CA GLN A 316 23.87 -19.50 6.63
C GLN A 316 22.59 -18.66 6.41
N VAL A 317 21.88 -18.31 7.49
CA VAL A 317 20.70 -17.45 7.40
C VAL A 317 21.09 -16.01 7.05
N ALA A 318 22.14 -15.46 7.66
CA ALA A 318 22.65 -14.12 7.36
C ALA A 318 23.10 -13.98 5.91
N GLU A 319 23.80 -14.98 5.37
CA GLU A 319 24.23 -15.04 3.97
C GLU A 319 23.05 -14.89 3.00
N CYS A 320 21.86 -15.38 3.36
CA CYS A 320 20.66 -15.21 2.53
C CYS A 320 20.32 -13.73 2.30
N PHE A 321 20.54 -12.88 3.31
CA PHE A 321 20.34 -11.43 3.22
C PHE A 321 21.56 -10.72 2.63
N ASP A 322 22.76 -11.10 3.07
CA ASP A 322 24.01 -10.42 2.71
C ASP A 322 24.38 -10.59 1.23
N ASN A 323 24.13 -11.77 0.67
CA ASN A 323 24.37 -12.04 -0.75
C ASN A 323 23.36 -11.34 -1.68
N THR A 324 22.28 -10.77 -1.13
CA THR A 324 21.16 -10.25 -1.93
C THR A 324 20.89 -8.77 -1.70
N VAL A 325 20.55 -8.37 -0.48
CA VAL A 325 19.90 -7.08 -0.21
C VAL A 325 20.73 -6.16 0.68
N THR A 326 21.53 -6.71 1.60
CA THR A 326 22.15 -5.92 2.68
C THR A 326 23.02 -4.78 2.17
N SER A 327 23.98 -5.09 1.28
CA SER A 327 24.91 -4.07 0.74
C SER A 327 24.17 -2.96 -0.02
N GLY A 328 23.14 -3.34 -0.78
CA GLY A 328 22.31 -2.42 -1.54
C GLY A 328 21.52 -1.45 -0.67
N ILE A 329 20.82 -1.97 0.34
CA ILE A 329 20.04 -1.15 1.31
C ILE A 329 20.98 -0.19 2.05
N VAL A 330 22.11 -0.70 2.55
CA VAL A 330 23.11 0.12 3.25
C VAL A 330 23.64 1.24 2.35
N LYS A 331 23.91 0.96 1.07
CA LYS A 331 24.36 1.96 0.10
C LYS A 331 23.29 3.03 -0.15
N LEU A 332 22.03 2.64 -0.31
CA LEU A 332 20.92 3.58 -0.53
C LEU A 332 20.74 4.53 0.66
N VAL A 333 20.62 3.99 1.87
CA VAL A 333 20.40 4.78 3.09
C VAL A 333 21.60 5.69 3.35
N ARG A 334 22.83 5.19 3.20
CA ARG A 334 24.05 6.01 3.32
C ARG A 334 24.07 7.17 2.31
N GLY A 335 23.71 6.91 1.05
CA GLY A 335 23.67 7.92 0.01
C GLY A 335 22.66 9.02 0.31
N GLN A 336 21.50 8.67 0.86
CA GLN A 336 20.49 9.65 1.30
C GLN A 336 20.98 10.49 2.47
N ILE A 337 21.57 9.87 3.49
CA ILE A 337 22.18 10.57 4.64
C ILE A 337 23.25 11.58 4.16
N GLN A 338 24.12 11.16 3.24
CA GLN A 338 25.20 12.02 2.72
C GLN A 338 24.66 13.20 1.92
N GLN A 339 23.67 12.97 1.06
CA GLN A 339 23.04 14.04 0.27
C GLN A 339 22.29 15.02 1.18
N ALA A 340 21.51 14.52 2.14
CA ALA A 340 20.80 15.36 3.11
C ALA A 340 21.77 16.19 3.96
N LYS A 341 22.91 15.60 4.34
CA LYS A 341 23.99 16.31 5.02
C LYS A 341 24.57 17.43 4.15
N ALA A 342 24.87 17.15 2.88
CA ALA A 342 25.41 18.14 1.95
C ALA A 342 24.42 19.26 1.60
N ALA A 343 23.12 18.99 1.65
CA ALA A 343 22.05 19.96 1.42
C ALA A 343 21.74 20.84 2.66
N SER A 344 22.29 20.50 3.84
CA SER A 344 22.15 21.30 5.05
C SER A 344 23.25 22.36 5.13
N GLU A 345 22.89 23.60 5.47
CA GLU A 345 23.84 24.71 5.64
C GLU A 345 24.93 24.39 6.66
N SER A 346 24.55 23.71 7.76
CA SER A 346 25.47 23.30 8.83
C SER A 346 26.14 21.95 8.58
N SER A 347 25.91 21.32 7.42
CA SER A 347 26.43 20.00 7.10
C SER A 347 26.16 18.94 8.19
N THR A 348 24.97 18.98 8.80
CA THR A 348 24.55 18.06 9.86
C THR A 348 23.86 16.82 9.28
N PRO A 349 24.02 15.63 9.89
CA PRO A 349 23.26 14.45 9.48
C PRO A 349 21.76 14.66 9.72
N PRO A 350 20.89 13.85 9.09
CA PRO A 350 19.47 13.80 9.46
C PRO A 350 19.30 13.27 10.88
N GLU A 351 18.25 13.70 11.55
CA GLU A 351 17.95 13.39 12.94
C GLU A 351 17.38 11.97 13.07
N LEU A 352 16.62 11.51 12.06
CA LEU A 352 15.86 10.27 12.12
C LEU A 352 15.93 9.48 10.80
N VAL A 353 16.04 8.15 10.92
CA VAL A 353 15.78 7.18 9.84
C VAL A 353 14.60 6.30 10.25
N CYS A 354 13.59 6.22 9.40
CA CYS A 354 12.38 5.44 9.59
C CYS A 354 12.34 4.26 8.63
N LEU A 355 12.31 3.03 9.16
CA LEU A 355 12.07 1.83 8.36
C LEU A 355 10.58 1.57 8.22
N VAL A 356 10.12 1.46 6.97
CA VAL A 356 8.73 1.16 6.62
C VAL A 356 8.65 0.09 5.55
N GLY A 357 7.43 -0.38 5.26
CA GLY A 357 7.22 -1.49 4.34
C GLY A 357 7.31 -2.86 5.02
N GLY A 358 6.88 -3.90 4.31
CA GLY A 358 6.80 -5.24 4.89
C GLY A 358 8.16 -5.82 5.26
N PHE A 359 9.20 -5.52 4.47
CA PHE A 359 10.57 -5.94 4.74
C PHE A 359 11.29 -4.98 5.70
N GLY A 360 10.78 -3.76 5.85
CA GLY A 360 11.29 -2.76 6.79
C GLY A 360 11.24 -3.20 8.25
N ARG A 361 10.47 -4.25 8.57
CA ARG A 361 10.37 -4.88 9.89
C ARG A 361 11.45 -5.93 10.18
N SER A 362 12.33 -6.24 9.21
CA SER A 362 13.38 -7.24 9.42
C SER A 362 14.29 -6.80 10.58
N PRO A 363 14.38 -7.60 11.66
CA PRO A 363 15.28 -7.28 12.78
C PRO A 363 16.75 -7.28 12.35
N TYR A 364 17.11 -8.19 11.44
CA TYR A 364 18.44 -8.25 10.83
C TYR A 364 18.81 -6.95 10.11
N ILE A 365 17.96 -6.47 9.19
CA ILE A 365 18.24 -5.23 8.44
C ILE A 365 18.29 -4.02 9.38
N TYR A 366 17.42 -3.96 10.39
CA TYR A 366 17.48 -2.93 11.42
C TYR A 366 18.84 -2.92 12.11
N LYS A 367 19.31 -4.08 12.61
CA LYS A 367 20.59 -4.20 13.30
C LYS A 367 21.76 -3.80 12.39
N VAL A 368 21.75 -4.24 11.13
CA VAL A 368 22.77 -3.85 10.16
C VAL A 368 22.80 -2.34 9.93
N LEU A 369 21.66 -1.68 9.71
CA LEU A 369 21.60 -0.24 9.50
C LEU A 369 21.96 0.55 10.76
N HIS A 370 21.53 0.07 11.93
CA HIS A 370 21.90 0.64 13.21
C HIS A 370 23.42 0.64 13.40
N ASP A 371 24.04 -0.53 13.29
CA ASP A 371 25.45 -0.73 13.62
C ASP A 371 26.39 -0.14 12.55
N LYS A 372 26.05 -0.31 11.26
CA LYS A 372 26.92 0.17 10.16
C LYS A 372 26.75 1.64 9.83
N LEU A 373 25.62 2.27 10.17
CA LEU A 373 25.31 3.66 9.77
C LEU A 373 24.87 4.53 10.94
N CYS A 374 23.73 4.22 11.56
CA CYS A 374 23.01 5.19 12.39
C CYS A 374 23.79 5.50 13.69
N ARG A 375 24.32 4.47 14.36
CA ARG A 375 25.11 4.59 15.59
C ARG A 375 26.34 5.50 15.41
N LYS A 376 27.01 5.43 14.26
CA LYS A 376 28.22 6.22 13.98
C LYS A 376 27.94 7.72 13.83
N HIS A 377 26.73 8.06 13.38
CA HIS A 377 26.33 9.43 13.07
C HIS A 377 25.37 10.03 14.08
N ASN A 378 25.12 9.34 15.21
CA ASN A 378 24.11 9.70 16.21
C ASN A 378 22.74 9.97 15.58
N ILE A 379 22.37 9.14 14.60
CA ILE A 379 21.07 9.20 13.93
C ILE A 379 20.16 8.20 14.64
N GLU A 380 18.96 8.61 14.99
CA GLU A 380 18.00 7.67 15.54
C GLU A 380 17.42 6.78 14.44
N LEU A 381 17.33 5.47 14.69
CA LEU A 381 16.71 4.52 13.78
C LEU A 381 15.43 4.00 14.41
N ILE A 382 14.29 4.23 13.75
CA ILE A 382 13.00 3.69 14.20
C ILE A 382 12.46 2.67 13.22
N GLN A 383 11.83 1.64 13.78
CA GLN A 383 11.15 0.58 13.06
C GLN A 383 9.84 0.29 13.77
N ALA A 384 8.73 0.49 13.07
CA ALA A 384 7.42 0.15 13.62
C ALA A 384 7.27 -1.37 13.75
N ARG A 385 6.95 -1.82 14.96
CA ARG A 385 6.86 -3.25 15.31
C ARG A 385 5.46 -3.83 15.09
N ASP A 386 4.44 -3.00 14.97
CA ASP A 386 3.06 -3.40 14.74
C ASP A 386 2.75 -3.67 13.26
N SER A 387 1.54 -4.17 12.98
CA SER A 387 1.04 -4.40 11.62
C SER A 387 0.86 -3.10 10.82
N SER A 388 0.83 -1.94 11.48
CA SER A 388 0.65 -0.64 10.83
C SER A 388 1.82 -0.29 9.90
N SER A 389 3.03 -0.79 10.17
CA SER A 389 4.17 -0.70 9.26
C SER A 389 3.92 -1.36 7.89
N TRP A 390 3.13 -2.43 7.87
CA TRP A 390 2.86 -3.21 6.67
C TRP A 390 1.75 -2.56 5.83
N SER A 391 0.78 -1.90 6.47
CA SER A 391 -0.27 -1.09 5.85
C SER A 391 0.11 0.38 5.62
N ALA A 392 1.27 0.84 6.08
CA ALA A 392 1.67 2.26 6.12
C ALA A 392 1.46 2.97 4.77
N VAL A 393 1.86 2.38 3.65
CA VAL A 393 1.66 2.97 2.33
C VAL A 393 0.17 3.10 1.97
N ALA A 394 -0.66 2.10 2.30
CA ALA A 394 -2.09 2.17 2.03
C ALA A 394 -2.78 3.22 2.91
N GLN A 395 -2.44 3.28 4.19
CA GLN A 395 -2.97 4.28 5.13
C GLN A 395 -2.48 5.69 4.79
N GLY A 396 -1.20 5.84 4.53
CA GLY A 396 -0.59 7.13 4.20
C GLY A 396 -1.06 7.68 2.88
N ALA A 397 -1.45 6.82 1.93
CA ALA A 397 -2.13 7.26 0.73
C ALA A 397 -3.53 7.83 1.01
N VAL A 398 -4.24 7.41 2.08
CA VAL A 398 -5.49 8.06 2.54
C VAL A 398 -5.14 9.45 3.08
N LEU A 399 -4.10 9.51 3.91
CA LEU A 399 -3.66 10.72 4.59
C LEU A 399 -3.01 11.74 3.65
N THR A 400 -2.61 11.37 2.43
CA THR A 400 -2.16 12.37 1.45
C THR A 400 -3.28 13.30 0.98
N ARG A 401 -4.55 12.98 1.30
CA ARG A 401 -5.65 13.95 1.15
C ARG A 401 -5.62 15.04 2.22
N ALA A 402 -5.04 14.77 3.38
CA ALA A 402 -4.83 15.75 4.43
C ALA A 402 -3.56 16.60 4.19
N VAL A 403 -2.52 16.00 3.61
CA VAL A 403 -1.24 16.68 3.37
C VAL A 403 -0.61 16.31 2.04
N GLN A 404 -0.03 17.30 1.37
CA GLN A 404 0.92 17.10 0.28
C GLN A 404 2.24 17.79 0.66
N PRO A 405 3.39 17.28 0.19
CA PRO A 405 4.64 17.99 0.38
C PRO A 405 4.58 19.36 -0.30
N GLU A 406 5.10 20.38 0.36
CA GLU A 406 5.07 21.77 -0.15
C GLU A 406 5.89 21.93 -1.42
N SER A 407 7.00 21.21 -1.49
CA SER A 407 7.87 21.17 -2.65
C SER A 407 8.56 19.83 -2.78
N ARG A 408 8.98 19.53 -4.01
CA ARG A 408 9.64 18.29 -4.41
C ARG A 408 10.96 18.60 -5.09
N VAL A 409 11.83 17.61 -5.14
CA VAL A 409 13.07 17.72 -5.92
C VAL A 409 12.87 17.04 -7.27
N ALA A 410 13.02 17.81 -8.36
CA ALA A 410 12.82 17.30 -9.71
C ALA A 410 13.87 16.22 -10.04
N ARG A 411 13.41 15.02 -10.43
CA ARG A 411 14.30 13.90 -10.80
C ARG A 411 14.81 13.98 -12.24
N TYR A 412 14.13 14.77 -13.05
CA TYR A 412 14.46 15.03 -14.45
C TYR A 412 14.36 16.53 -14.71
N SER A 413 15.10 16.97 -15.71
CA SER A 413 14.81 18.25 -16.37
C SER A 413 13.59 18.06 -17.26
N TYR A 414 12.66 19.00 -17.25
CA TYR A 414 11.45 18.99 -18.08
C TYR A 414 11.39 20.25 -18.91
N GLY A 415 11.05 20.10 -20.19
CA GLY A 415 11.11 21.20 -21.14
C GLY A 415 10.34 20.91 -22.42
N TRP A 416 10.25 21.92 -23.28
CA TRP A 416 9.53 21.83 -24.55
C TRP A 416 10.23 22.57 -25.67
N SER A 417 9.90 22.18 -26.90
CA SER A 417 10.37 22.86 -28.10
C SER A 417 9.88 24.30 -28.13
N THR A 418 10.81 25.23 -28.31
CA THR A 418 10.54 26.64 -28.53
C THR A 418 11.39 27.14 -29.69
N ASP A 419 11.01 28.31 -30.23
CA ASP A 419 11.87 29.08 -31.09
C ASP A 419 12.45 30.25 -30.27
N GLU A 420 13.72 30.61 -30.51
CA GLU A 420 14.42 31.71 -29.82
C GLU A 420 15.05 32.65 -30.86
N PRO A 421 15.32 33.93 -30.53
CA PRO A 421 16.06 34.82 -31.43
C PRO A 421 17.38 34.19 -31.90
N PHE A 422 17.65 34.27 -33.21
CA PHE A 422 18.84 33.67 -33.80
C PHE A 422 20.10 34.38 -33.31
N ASP A 423 21.09 33.58 -32.92
CA ASP A 423 22.38 34.03 -32.40
C ASP A 423 23.44 33.23 -33.16
N PRO A 424 24.25 33.87 -34.02
CA PRO A 424 25.23 33.17 -34.85
C PRO A 424 26.33 32.48 -34.04
N ASP A 425 26.56 32.87 -32.78
CA ASP A 425 27.61 32.28 -31.93
C ASP A 425 27.12 31.01 -31.21
N HIS A 426 25.79 30.86 -31.06
CA HIS A 426 25.18 29.78 -30.27
C HIS A 426 24.27 28.85 -31.10
N HIS A 427 23.73 29.32 -32.22
CA HIS A 427 22.76 28.59 -33.03
C HIS A 427 23.35 28.13 -34.37
N LEU A 428 22.88 26.97 -34.83
CA LEU A 428 23.25 26.47 -36.15
C LEU A 428 22.49 27.23 -37.23
N ILE A 429 23.19 27.59 -38.30
CA ILE A 429 22.61 28.33 -39.43
C ILE A 429 21.43 27.59 -40.08
N GLU A 430 21.41 26.25 -40.01
CA GLU A 430 20.32 25.40 -40.52
C GLU A 430 19.00 25.55 -39.75
N ASP A 431 19.06 25.98 -38.49
CA ASP A 431 17.86 26.20 -37.67
C ASP A 431 17.25 27.60 -37.90
N ARG A 432 17.95 28.48 -38.64
CA ARG A 432 17.57 29.88 -38.81
C ARG A 432 16.36 30.03 -39.74
N TYR A 433 15.38 30.82 -39.30
CA TYR A 433 14.27 31.29 -40.14
C TYR A 433 13.89 32.73 -39.78
N TYR A 434 13.18 33.42 -40.66
CA TYR A 434 12.66 34.76 -40.39
C TYR A 434 11.20 34.66 -39.92
N ASP A 435 10.88 35.29 -38.78
CA ASP A 435 9.51 35.42 -38.27
C ASP A 435 8.95 36.78 -38.70
N ASP A 436 8.03 36.77 -39.67
CA ASP A 436 7.41 37.99 -40.21
C ASP A 436 6.63 38.77 -39.14
N GLY A 437 5.93 38.06 -38.26
CA GLY A 437 5.10 38.65 -37.20
C GLY A 437 5.92 39.37 -36.14
N ARG A 438 7.17 38.96 -35.92
CA ARG A 438 8.11 39.62 -35.00
C ARG A 438 9.19 40.45 -35.71
N SER A 439 9.32 40.33 -37.03
CA SER A 439 10.37 40.94 -37.84
C SER A 439 11.80 40.63 -37.39
N VAL A 440 12.04 39.41 -36.90
CA VAL A 440 13.36 38.98 -36.38
C VAL A 440 13.77 37.61 -36.93
N TRP A 441 15.08 37.40 -37.02
CA TRP A 441 15.62 36.06 -37.27
C TRP A 441 15.49 35.22 -36.00
N MET A 442 14.92 34.03 -36.15
CA MET A 442 14.66 33.06 -35.10
C MET A 442 15.41 31.74 -35.39
N ALA A 443 15.66 30.93 -34.37
CA ALA A 443 16.25 29.60 -34.44
C ALA A 443 15.21 28.56 -34.00
N ARG A 444 14.96 27.54 -34.85
CA ARG A 444 14.11 26.37 -34.53
C ARG A 444 14.88 25.31 -33.76
N ASN A 445 14.19 24.25 -33.35
CA ASN A 445 14.76 23.08 -32.68
C ASN A 445 15.42 23.40 -31.33
N GLN A 446 15.10 24.55 -30.74
CA GLN A 446 15.53 24.90 -29.40
C GLN A 446 14.58 24.29 -28.37
N VAL A 447 15.07 24.10 -27.15
CA VAL A 447 14.30 23.54 -26.04
C VAL A 447 14.46 24.44 -24.83
N HIS A 448 13.33 24.91 -24.33
CA HIS A 448 13.25 25.64 -23.08
C HIS A 448 13.11 24.65 -21.93
N TRP A 449 14.06 24.68 -20.98
CA TRP A 449 14.10 23.81 -19.80
C TRP A 449 13.84 24.61 -18.51
N PRO A 450 12.57 24.94 -18.18
CA PRO A 450 12.26 25.73 -16.99
C PRO A 450 12.43 24.95 -15.68
N ILE A 451 12.41 23.62 -15.74
CA ILE A 451 12.70 22.76 -14.60
C ILE A 451 13.94 21.95 -14.97
N LYS A 452 15.01 22.12 -14.20
CA LYS A 452 16.21 21.30 -14.27
C LYS A 452 16.17 20.22 -13.21
N ARG A 453 16.84 19.09 -13.49
CA ARG A 453 17.03 18.04 -12.50
C ARG A 453 17.75 18.58 -11.26
N GLY A 454 17.16 18.33 -10.10
CA GLY A 454 17.62 18.82 -8.80
C GLY A 454 16.93 20.09 -8.34
N ASP A 455 16.15 20.75 -9.21
CA ASP A 455 15.39 21.94 -8.82
C ASP A 455 14.32 21.58 -7.79
N ARG A 456 14.11 22.50 -6.84
CA ARG A 456 13.00 22.42 -5.90
C ARG A 456 11.75 23.01 -6.56
N VAL A 457 10.78 22.14 -6.84
CA VAL A 457 9.54 22.49 -7.53
C VAL A 457 8.40 22.55 -6.53
N GLN A 458 7.79 23.72 -6.38
CA GLN A 458 6.49 23.87 -5.71
C GLN A 458 5.37 23.46 -6.67
N HIS A 459 4.25 22.98 -6.14
CA HIS A 459 3.04 22.80 -6.94
C HIS A 459 2.72 24.13 -7.64
N SER A 460 2.70 24.13 -8.99
CA SER A 460 2.51 25.30 -9.89
C SER A 460 3.73 26.18 -10.23
N ALA A 461 4.94 25.63 -10.29
CA ALA A 461 6.11 26.43 -10.68
C ALA A 461 6.05 26.95 -12.14
N ASN A 462 5.95 28.28 -12.26
CA ASN A 462 6.61 29.17 -13.23
C ASN A 462 6.67 28.70 -14.69
N GLY A 463 5.56 28.82 -15.42
CA GLY A 463 5.65 29.14 -16.84
C GLY A 463 5.69 30.67 -16.96
N GLY A 464 6.71 31.23 -17.61
CA GLY A 464 6.61 32.60 -18.11
C GLY A 464 5.40 32.77 -19.03
N ALA A 465 5.12 34.01 -19.44
CA ALA A 465 4.22 34.25 -20.56
C ALA A 465 4.89 33.77 -21.85
N TYR A 466 4.16 33.02 -22.67
CA TYR A 466 4.58 32.60 -24.01
C TYR A 466 3.57 33.08 -25.01
N ASP A 467 4.03 33.53 -26.17
CA ASP A 467 3.17 34.06 -27.20
C ASP A 467 3.45 33.44 -28.58
N LYS A 468 2.43 33.52 -29.43
CA LYS A 468 2.52 33.19 -30.84
C LYS A 468 1.77 34.24 -31.66
N THR A 469 2.44 34.74 -32.70
CA THR A 469 1.84 35.58 -33.74
C THR A 469 1.23 34.71 -34.85
N PHE A 470 0.19 35.22 -35.49
CA PHE A 470 -0.46 34.59 -36.64
C PHE A 470 -0.38 35.50 -37.85
N LEU A 471 -0.21 34.89 -39.03
CA LEU A 471 -0.20 35.62 -40.28
C LEU A 471 -1.62 36.14 -40.62
N PRO A 472 -1.75 37.25 -41.36
CA PRO A 472 -3.05 37.86 -41.65
C PRO A 472 -4.06 36.96 -42.40
N ASP A 473 -3.58 35.93 -43.09
CA ASP A 473 -4.37 34.94 -43.82
C ASP A 473 -4.82 33.75 -42.96
N GLU A 474 -4.26 33.57 -41.75
CA GLU A 474 -4.70 32.56 -40.80
C GLU A 474 -6.04 32.96 -40.15
N LYS A 475 -7.03 32.08 -40.26
CA LYS A 475 -8.42 32.34 -39.85
C LYS A 475 -9.01 31.19 -39.06
N GLY A 476 -10.06 31.48 -38.29
CA GLY A 476 -10.75 30.48 -37.47
C GLY A 476 -9.95 30.07 -36.23
N ILE A 477 -10.38 28.98 -35.61
CA ILE A 477 -9.67 28.34 -34.49
C ILE A 477 -8.39 27.69 -35.02
N GLN A 478 -7.26 28.01 -34.40
CA GLN A 478 -5.96 27.45 -34.77
C GLN A 478 -5.41 26.56 -33.66
N THR A 479 -4.72 25.49 -34.05
CA THR A 479 -4.07 24.56 -33.12
C THR A 479 -2.57 24.49 -33.40
N HIS A 480 -1.76 24.78 -32.39
CA HIS A 480 -0.31 24.67 -32.44
C HIS A 480 0.18 23.46 -31.63
N LYS A 481 1.21 22.77 -32.11
CA LYS A 481 1.79 21.61 -31.43
C LYS A 481 3.16 21.96 -30.87
N ALA A 482 3.32 21.83 -29.55
CA ALA A 482 4.61 21.91 -28.88
C ALA A 482 5.07 20.51 -28.45
N ARG A 483 6.34 20.18 -28.73
CA ARG A 483 6.95 18.88 -28.38
C ARG A 483 7.53 18.94 -26.97
N PHE A 484 7.21 17.98 -26.12
CA PHE A 484 7.66 17.94 -24.73
C PHE A 484 8.71 16.88 -24.50
N TYR A 485 9.65 17.18 -23.61
CA TYR A 485 10.81 16.35 -23.34
C TYR A 485 11.08 16.24 -21.84
N LYS A 486 11.73 15.14 -21.46
CA LYS A 486 12.43 15.02 -20.18
C LYS A 486 13.88 14.62 -20.40
N SER A 487 14.76 15.00 -19.47
CA SER A 487 16.16 14.59 -19.51
C SER A 487 16.68 14.18 -18.14
N ALA A 488 17.46 13.11 -18.09
CA ALA A 488 18.17 12.70 -16.88
C ALA A 488 19.46 13.52 -16.62
N LEU A 489 19.86 14.34 -17.59
CA LEU A 489 21.03 15.20 -17.52
C LEU A 489 20.74 16.41 -16.61
N ARG A 490 21.74 16.79 -15.81
CA ARG A 490 21.69 18.03 -15.01
C ARG A 490 21.70 19.27 -15.91
N GLU A 491 22.49 19.21 -16.98
CA GLU A 491 22.52 20.21 -18.04
C GLU A 491 22.05 19.56 -19.35
N PRO A 492 20.74 19.57 -19.64
CA PRO A 492 20.22 19.03 -20.88
C PRO A 492 20.61 19.90 -22.08
N PRO A 493 20.68 19.34 -23.30
CA PRO A 493 21.01 20.10 -24.49
C PRO A 493 19.95 21.15 -24.78
N LYS A 494 20.38 22.35 -25.18
CA LYS A 494 19.49 23.43 -25.63
C LYS A 494 18.87 23.17 -26.99
N ARG A 495 19.50 22.33 -27.82
CA ARG A 495 19.02 21.96 -29.15
C ARG A 495 18.62 20.49 -29.18
N VAL A 496 17.43 20.21 -29.71
CA VAL A 496 16.93 18.85 -29.95
C VAL A 496 16.32 18.78 -31.36
N ASP A 497 17.10 18.26 -32.29
CA ASP A 497 16.65 17.95 -33.66
C ASP A 497 16.11 16.52 -33.71
N ALA A 498 14.91 16.35 -33.16
CA ALA A 498 14.24 15.06 -33.14
C ALA A 498 13.52 14.81 -34.47
N LYS A 499 13.63 13.59 -35.00
CA LYS A 499 12.76 13.15 -36.10
C LYS A 499 11.29 13.39 -35.73
N ARG A 500 10.47 13.84 -36.68
CA ARG A 500 9.06 14.16 -36.41
C ARG A 500 8.27 12.99 -35.79
N ASN A 501 8.66 11.75 -36.09
CA ASN A 501 7.95 10.51 -35.72
C ASN A 501 8.55 9.75 -34.52
N VAL A 502 9.27 10.42 -33.61
CA VAL A 502 9.73 9.79 -32.36
C VAL A 502 8.51 9.41 -31.51
N ALA A 503 8.44 8.14 -31.06
CA ALA A 503 7.33 7.68 -30.22
C ALA A 503 7.50 8.15 -28.77
N ILE A 504 6.39 8.22 -28.03
CA ILE A 504 6.41 8.60 -26.61
C ILE A 504 7.26 7.60 -25.82
N GLY A 505 8.20 8.14 -25.03
CA GLY A 505 9.13 7.35 -24.23
C GLY A 505 10.42 6.96 -24.96
N GLU A 506 10.57 7.29 -26.25
CA GLU A 506 11.82 7.08 -26.98
C GLU A 506 12.80 8.27 -26.84
N ASP A 507 14.08 7.99 -27.04
CA ASP A 507 15.13 9.00 -27.04
C ASP A 507 15.00 9.90 -28.28
N ALA A 508 14.71 11.17 -28.04
CA ALA A 508 14.70 12.23 -29.04
C ALA A 508 16.13 12.71 -29.37
N ALA A 509 17.01 12.64 -28.37
CA ALA A 509 18.45 12.91 -28.46
C ALA A 509 19.16 12.15 -27.31
N PRO A 510 20.50 12.01 -27.31
CA PRO A 510 21.21 11.36 -26.22
C PRO A 510 20.85 11.95 -24.85
N GLY A 511 20.21 11.15 -23.99
CA GLY A 511 19.78 11.56 -22.65
C GLY A 511 18.53 12.43 -22.62
N VAL A 512 17.80 12.60 -23.73
CA VAL A 512 16.55 13.36 -23.83
C VAL A 512 15.46 12.46 -24.39
N VAL A 513 14.40 12.26 -23.60
CA VAL A 513 13.26 11.41 -23.93
C VAL A 513 12.07 12.28 -24.35
N PHE A 514 11.39 11.90 -25.42
CA PHE A 514 10.16 12.53 -25.87
C PHE A 514 8.97 12.11 -25.00
N LEU A 515 8.19 13.06 -24.49
CA LEU A 515 7.02 12.82 -23.64
C LEU A 515 5.68 12.92 -24.37
N GLY A 516 5.65 13.54 -25.54
CA GLY A 516 4.42 13.76 -26.30
C GLY A 516 4.30 15.18 -26.83
N ASN A 517 3.16 15.47 -27.44
CA ASN A 517 2.83 16.79 -27.94
C ASN A 517 1.74 17.41 -27.06
N ILE A 518 1.79 18.73 -26.88
CA ILE A 518 0.64 19.50 -26.41
C ILE A 518 0.05 20.22 -27.61
N GLU A 519 -1.23 19.97 -27.83
CA GLU A 519 -2.04 20.71 -28.80
C GLU A 519 -2.64 21.92 -28.10
N LEU A 520 -2.11 23.10 -28.42
CA LEU A 520 -2.56 24.41 -27.93
C LEU A 520 -3.58 24.96 -28.91
N THR A 521 -4.83 25.06 -28.51
CA THR A 521 -5.91 25.57 -29.37
C THR A 521 -6.29 26.99 -28.95
N THR A 522 -6.42 27.90 -29.91
CA THR A 522 -6.84 29.26 -29.62
C THR A 522 -8.27 29.26 -29.04
N PRO A 523 -8.55 30.02 -27.97
CA PRO A 523 -9.86 30.02 -27.31
C PRO A 523 -10.94 30.68 -28.18
N VAL A 524 -10.52 31.56 -29.09
CA VAL A 524 -11.36 32.26 -30.07
C VAL A 524 -10.72 32.20 -31.45
N ASN A 525 -11.45 32.65 -32.47
CA ASN A 525 -10.89 32.72 -33.82
C ASN A 525 -9.71 33.71 -33.85
N VAL A 526 -8.71 33.40 -34.68
CA VAL A 526 -7.51 34.25 -34.81
C VAL A 526 -7.82 35.72 -35.16
N GLN A 527 -8.89 35.96 -35.91
CA GLN A 527 -9.31 37.33 -36.28
C GLN A 527 -9.79 38.16 -35.08
N ASP A 528 -10.24 37.48 -34.03
CA ASP A 528 -10.79 38.07 -32.81
C ASP A 528 -9.72 38.18 -31.70
N LEU A 529 -8.50 37.69 -31.95
CA LEU A 529 -7.39 37.80 -31.00
C LEU A 529 -6.87 39.24 -30.90
N PRO A 530 -6.27 39.61 -29.75
CA PRO A 530 -5.49 40.83 -29.62
C PRO A 530 -4.43 40.94 -30.71
N LYS A 531 -4.09 42.17 -31.10
CA LYS A 531 -3.05 42.43 -32.08
C LYS A 531 -1.84 43.10 -31.43
N MET A 532 -0.66 42.72 -31.89
CA MET A 532 0.59 43.40 -31.56
C MET A 532 1.19 44.01 -32.82
N SER A 533 1.90 45.13 -32.67
CA SER A 533 2.67 45.74 -33.75
C SER A 533 4.10 45.22 -33.72
N ASN A 534 4.63 44.83 -34.88
CA ASN A 534 6.03 44.49 -35.04
C ASN A 534 6.91 45.75 -35.12
N ASN A 535 8.24 45.57 -35.30
CA ASN A 535 9.19 46.67 -35.41
C ASN A 535 9.00 47.55 -36.67
N ASN A 536 8.17 47.10 -37.62
CA ASN A 536 7.82 47.83 -38.84
C ASN A 536 6.42 48.46 -38.76
N ASP A 537 5.82 48.56 -37.57
CA ASP A 537 4.46 49.05 -37.30
C ASP A 537 3.34 48.23 -37.98
N GLU A 538 3.63 47.01 -38.41
CA GLU A 538 2.63 46.09 -38.97
C GLU A 538 1.93 45.31 -37.85
N SER A 539 0.61 45.15 -37.98
CA SER A 539 -0.24 44.60 -36.91
C SER A 539 -0.62 43.14 -37.14
N PHE A 540 -0.24 42.26 -36.22
CA PHE A 540 -0.50 40.81 -36.29
C PHE A 540 -1.35 40.35 -35.09
N PRO A 541 -2.34 39.48 -35.31
CA PRO A 541 -2.99 38.78 -34.21
C PRO A 541 -1.96 37.96 -33.42
N TYR A 542 -2.07 37.97 -32.10
CA TYR A 542 -1.22 37.17 -31.24
C TYR A 542 -2.03 36.47 -30.14
N PHE A 543 -1.50 35.36 -29.68
CA PHE A 543 -2.08 34.57 -28.60
C PHE A 543 -1.02 34.30 -27.54
N GLU A 544 -1.38 34.56 -26.27
CA GLU A 544 -0.50 34.37 -25.12
C GLU A 544 -1.06 33.30 -24.18
N TRP A 545 -0.16 32.51 -23.60
CA TRP A 545 -0.48 31.50 -22.60
C TRP A 545 0.63 31.35 -21.56
N THR A 546 0.29 30.68 -20.47
CA THR A 546 1.21 30.31 -19.39
C THR A 546 1.15 28.80 -19.16
N TRP A 547 2.22 28.24 -18.58
CA TRP A 547 2.26 26.82 -18.23
C TRP A 547 2.04 26.62 -16.73
N LYS A 548 1.08 25.78 -16.37
CA LYS A 548 0.94 25.20 -15.04
C LYS A 548 1.61 23.84 -15.03
N ILE A 549 2.69 23.72 -14.27
CA ILE A 549 3.52 22.52 -14.20
C ILE A 549 3.42 21.89 -12.81
N ASN A 550 3.19 20.58 -12.77
CA ASN A 550 3.15 19.80 -11.54
C ASN A 550 4.05 18.56 -11.67
N VAL A 551 5.12 18.51 -10.88
CA VAL A 551 6.05 17.39 -10.84
C VAL A 551 5.69 16.47 -9.68
N SER A 552 5.59 15.16 -9.95
CA SER A 552 5.38 14.12 -8.94
C SER A 552 6.36 12.98 -9.18
N GLY A 553 7.48 13.00 -8.45
CA GLY A 553 8.51 11.98 -8.61
C GLY A 553 9.15 11.99 -9.99
N SER A 554 9.04 10.89 -10.74
CA SER A 554 9.54 10.76 -12.11
C SER A 554 8.57 11.24 -13.19
N SER A 555 7.50 11.93 -12.77
CA SER A 555 6.37 12.33 -13.60
C SER A 555 6.10 13.81 -13.60
N VAL A 556 5.48 14.29 -14.67
CA VAL A 556 5.10 15.68 -14.86
C VAL A 556 3.72 15.78 -15.49
N ASN A 557 2.88 16.65 -14.95
CA ASN A 557 1.64 17.09 -15.59
C ASN A 557 1.79 18.56 -15.98
N MET A 558 1.38 18.89 -17.20
CA MET A 558 1.54 20.23 -17.77
C MET A 558 0.24 20.64 -18.43
N ILE A 559 -0.23 21.83 -18.08
CA ILE A 559 -1.46 22.42 -18.59
C ILE A 559 -1.10 23.83 -19.07
N ALA A 560 -1.44 24.15 -20.31
CA ALA A 560 -1.41 25.51 -20.81
C ALA A 560 -2.71 26.21 -20.46
N THR A 561 -2.59 27.41 -19.91
CA THR A 561 -3.73 28.26 -19.57
C THR A 561 -3.57 29.67 -20.09
N THR A 562 -4.66 30.29 -20.49
CA THR A 562 -4.74 31.74 -20.76
C THR A 562 -4.54 32.54 -19.46
N SER A 563 -4.42 33.86 -19.59
CA SER A 563 -4.25 34.78 -18.45
C SER A 563 -5.46 34.81 -17.49
N ASP A 564 -6.67 34.54 -17.98
CA ASP A 564 -7.90 34.36 -17.19
C ASP A 564 -8.09 32.92 -16.67
N GLY A 565 -7.18 32.01 -17.02
CA GLY A 565 -7.09 30.67 -16.44
C GLY A 565 -7.83 29.56 -17.18
N GLU A 566 -8.33 29.82 -18.39
CA GLU A 566 -8.95 28.81 -19.27
C GLU A 566 -7.90 27.80 -19.73
N GLU A 567 -8.21 26.49 -19.64
CA GLU A 567 -7.35 25.42 -20.14
C GLU A 567 -7.45 25.29 -21.66
N ILE A 568 -6.33 25.56 -22.34
CA ILE A 568 -6.25 25.60 -23.82
C ILE A 568 -5.41 24.47 -24.42
N GLY A 569 -4.77 23.69 -23.56
CA GLY A 569 -3.97 22.54 -23.94
C GLY A 569 -3.43 21.84 -22.71
N LYS A 570 -3.25 20.53 -22.83
CA LYS A 570 -2.70 19.68 -21.77
C LYS A 570 -1.77 18.66 -22.38
N LEU A 571 -0.76 18.26 -21.61
CA LEU A 571 0.08 17.11 -21.96
C LEU A 571 -0.77 15.86 -22.03
N ASP A 572 -1.21 15.55 -23.25
CA ASP A 572 -1.81 14.28 -23.59
C ASP A 572 -0.69 13.32 -23.97
N ILE A 573 -0.49 12.34 -23.10
CA ILE A 573 0.51 11.27 -23.29
C ILE A 573 -0.10 10.15 -24.15
N GLY A 574 -1.31 10.38 -24.65
CA GLY A 574 -2.02 9.53 -25.57
C GLY A 574 -2.49 8.23 -24.93
N ASP A 575 -3.36 7.53 -25.65
CA ASP A 575 -3.59 6.11 -25.40
C ASP A 575 -2.41 5.34 -25.97
N ILE A 576 -1.39 5.14 -25.13
CA ILE A 576 -0.10 4.46 -25.43
C ILE A 576 -0.33 3.01 -25.94
N THR A 577 -1.56 2.52 -25.87
CA THR A 577 -2.01 1.22 -26.38
C THR A 577 -2.30 1.20 -27.88
N LYS A 578 -2.42 2.35 -28.55
CA LYS A 578 -2.77 2.41 -29.99
C LYS A 578 -1.63 2.04 -30.93
N GLU A 579 -0.39 1.92 -30.45
CA GLU A 579 0.74 1.47 -31.28
C GLU A 579 1.27 0.10 -30.84
N LYS A 580 0.63 -0.95 -31.37
CA LYS A 580 1.27 -2.14 -31.95
C LYS A 580 0.20 -3.10 -32.49
N GLY A 581 -0.33 -2.83 -33.68
CA GLY A 581 -1.08 -3.82 -34.44
C GLY A 581 -2.11 -3.25 -35.42
N ALA A 582 -2.01 -3.72 -36.66
CA ALA A 582 -2.91 -3.54 -37.78
C ALA A 582 -2.82 -2.22 -38.56
N SER A 583 -2.09 -2.32 -39.68
CA SER A 583 -2.31 -1.54 -40.89
C SER A 583 -3.79 -1.29 -41.16
N CYS A 584 -4.06 -0.05 -41.57
CA CYS A 584 -5.32 0.46 -42.09
C CYS A 584 -5.89 -0.47 -43.19
N GLU A 585 -6.82 -1.35 -42.84
CA GLU A 585 -7.79 -1.90 -43.80
C GLU A 585 -9.14 -1.20 -43.58
N LYS A 586 -9.61 -0.55 -44.65
CA LYS A 586 -10.85 0.21 -44.71
C LYS A 586 -12.05 -0.68 -44.30
N PRO A 587 -13.03 -0.18 -43.54
CA PRO A 587 -14.23 -0.95 -43.25
C PRO A 587 -15.06 -1.15 -44.52
N ARG A 588 -15.20 -2.41 -44.93
CA ARG A 588 -16.26 -2.83 -45.86
C ARG A 588 -17.60 -2.73 -45.14
N VAL A 589 -18.49 -1.93 -45.71
CA VAL A 589 -19.91 -1.89 -45.38
C VAL A 589 -20.52 -3.25 -45.70
N SER A 590 -21.14 -3.90 -44.70
CA SER A 590 -22.11 -4.97 -44.89
C SER A 590 -23.28 -4.74 -43.95
N GLY A 591 -24.46 -4.68 -44.54
CA GLY A 591 -25.70 -4.22 -43.91
C GLY A 591 -26.34 -5.21 -42.94
N ALA A 592 -27.26 -4.64 -42.17
CA ALA A 592 -28.51 -5.20 -41.66
C ALA A 592 -28.48 -6.64 -41.10
N ASN A 593 -28.77 -6.76 -39.80
CA ASN A 593 -30.08 -7.26 -39.36
C ASN A 593 -30.26 -7.03 -37.86
N GLY A 594 -31.34 -6.31 -37.53
CA GLY A 594 -31.79 -6.13 -36.17
C GLY A 594 -32.41 -7.41 -35.60
N ARG A 595 -32.26 -7.60 -34.29
CA ARG A 595 -33.17 -8.40 -33.48
C ARG A 595 -33.36 -7.73 -32.13
N GLN A 596 -34.64 -7.52 -31.83
CA GLN A 596 -35.22 -6.99 -30.61
C GLN A 596 -34.76 -7.78 -29.38
N ALA A 597 -34.47 -7.08 -28.28
CA ALA A 597 -34.53 -7.64 -26.93
C ALA A 597 -35.60 -6.87 -26.16
N GLN A 598 -36.57 -7.63 -25.67
CA GLN A 598 -37.79 -7.20 -25.02
C GLN A 598 -37.52 -6.56 -23.65
N MET A 599 -38.17 -5.43 -23.39
CA MET A 599 -38.45 -4.90 -22.05
C MET A 599 -39.32 -5.90 -21.29
N MET A 600 -38.96 -6.19 -20.04
CA MET A 600 -39.83 -6.82 -19.06
C MET A 600 -39.95 -5.86 -17.87
N GLU A 601 -41.05 -5.10 -17.85
CA GLU A 601 -41.62 -4.45 -16.67
C GLU A 601 -42.24 -5.53 -15.76
N ILE A 602 -42.08 -5.37 -14.45
CA ILE A 602 -42.99 -5.96 -13.47
C ILE A 602 -43.45 -4.85 -12.53
N ASP A 603 -44.76 -4.75 -12.45
CA ASP A 603 -45.57 -3.69 -11.90
C ASP A 603 -45.98 -3.95 -10.44
N HIS A 604 -46.50 -2.90 -9.80
CA HIS A 604 -46.80 -2.71 -8.39
C HIS A 604 -47.90 -3.59 -7.74
N HIS A 605 -47.89 -3.59 -6.38
CA HIS A 605 -49.02 -3.52 -5.40
C HIS A 605 -48.75 -4.44 -4.17
N LEU A 606 -49.09 -4.15 -2.90
CA LEU A 606 -50.21 -3.39 -2.31
C LEU A 606 -49.89 -2.99 -0.83
N LEU A 607 -50.63 -1.99 -0.33
CA LEU A 607 -50.60 -1.35 1.00
C LEU A 607 -50.88 -2.26 2.21
N VAL A 608 -50.39 -1.86 3.41
CA VAL A 608 -51.24 -1.57 4.60
C VAL A 608 -50.65 -0.43 5.44
N THR A 609 -51.42 0.65 5.59
CA THR A 609 -51.27 1.75 6.55
C THR A 609 -51.85 1.39 7.92
N LEU A 610 -51.17 1.75 9.01
CA LEU A 610 -51.79 2.17 10.27
C LEU A 610 -50.92 3.26 10.95
N ASN A 611 -51.55 4.41 11.16
CA ASN A 611 -51.22 5.51 12.07
C ASN A 611 -52.58 5.83 12.78
N PRO A 612 -52.71 6.64 13.86
CA PRO A 612 -51.73 7.44 14.60
C PRO A 612 -51.99 7.50 16.15
N ALA A 613 -51.40 8.52 16.81
CA ALA A 613 -51.74 9.16 18.10
C ALA A 613 -50.95 8.70 19.35
N ALA A 614 -50.51 9.56 20.29
CA ALA A 614 -50.44 11.02 20.41
C ALA A 614 -49.56 11.41 21.64
N ASP A 615 -49.22 12.70 21.72
CA ASP A 615 -48.74 13.50 22.88
C ASP A 615 -47.33 13.24 23.44
N GLY A 616 -46.51 14.23 23.79
CA GLY A 616 -46.64 15.68 23.79
C GLY A 616 -45.50 16.32 24.62
N LYS A 617 -45.15 17.56 24.26
CA LYS A 617 -44.36 18.57 24.99
C LYS A 617 -42.83 18.55 24.94
N ALA A 618 -42.33 19.78 24.74
CA ALA A 618 -40.97 20.24 24.59
C ALA A 618 -40.29 20.58 25.92
N THR A 619 -38.96 20.49 25.97
CA THR A 619 -38.03 21.49 26.55
C THR A 619 -36.56 21.12 26.21
N ARG A 620 -35.77 22.10 25.77
CA ARG A 620 -34.29 22.16 25.80
C ARG A 620 -33.89 23.06 26.99
N PRO A 621 -32.61 23.21 27.38
CA PRO A 621 -31.45 22.30 27.32
C PRO A 621 -30.69 22.23 28.67
N GLU A 622 -30.00 21.13 28.98
CA GLU A 622 -28.90 21.17 29.97
C GLU A 622 -27.67 20.41 29.46
N ALA A 623 -26.53 21.06 29.61
CA ALA A 623 -25.22 20.61 29.19
C ALA A 623 -24.72 19.52 30.14
N HIS A 624 -24.41 18.34 29.59
CA HIS A 624 -23.56 17.36 30.26
C HIS A 624 -22.37 17.00 29.37
N ILE A 625 -21.20 17.21 29.94
CA ILE A 625 -19.87 16.88 29.45
C ILE A 625 -19.83 15.38 29.11
N ALA A 626 -19.71 15.04 27.83
CA ALA A 626 -19.49 13.66 27.41
C ALA A 626 -18.02 13.29 27.61
N MET A 627 -17.76 12.47 28.64
CA MET A 627 -16.50 11.75 28.78
C MET A 627 -16.36 10.70 27.66
N ALA A 628 -15.14 10.51 27.16
CA ALA A 628 -14.82 9.50 26.14
C ALA A 628 -15.20 8.08 26.62
N PRO A 629 -15.66 7.18 25.74
CA PRO A 629 -16.01 5.82 26.13
C PRO A 629 -14.76 5.06 26.59
N ASN A 630 -14.83 4.54 27.81
CA ASN A 630 -13.80 3.73 28.42
C ASN A 630 -13.66 2.42 27.61
N THR A 631 -12.47 2.10 27.10
CA THR A 631 -12.19 0.95 26.22
C THR A 631 -12.60 -0.40 26.81
N GLN A 632 -12.71 -0.46 28.14
CA GLN A 632 -13.15 -1.63 28.88
C GLN A 632 -14.66 -1.90 28.75
N GLN A 633 -15.47 -0.86 28.50
CA GLN A 633 -16.92 -0.95 28.35
C GLN A 633 -17.30 -1.50 26.96
N ALA A 634 -16.53 -1.17 25.92
CA ALA A 634 -16.73 -1.68 24.56
C ALA A 634 -16.48 -3.20 24.46
N ALA A 635 -15.50 -3.75 25.18
CA ALA A 635 -15.23 -5.18 25.22
C ALA A 635 -16.33 -5.98 25.94
N VAL A 636 -16.91 -5.41 27.00
CA VAL A 636 -18.05 -6.00 27.73
C VAL A 636 -19.30 -6.02 26.85
N ILE A 637 -19.54 -4.98 26.05
CA ILE A 637 -20.66 -4.89 25.10
C ILE A 637 -20.51 -5.95 24.00
N ALA A 638 -19.34 -6.11 23.39
CA ALA A 638 -19.11 -7.12 22.36
C ALA A 638 -19.26 -8.56 22.89
N CYS A 639 -18.88 -8.81 24.13
CA CYS A 639 -19.06 -10.10 24.79
C CYS A 639 -20.55 -10.39 25.06
N ALA A 640 -21.30 -9.38 25.52
CA ALA A 640 -22.75 -9.48 25.73
C ALA A 640 -23.53 -9.68 24.42
N GLU A 641 -23.13 -8.99 23.33
CA GLU A 641 -23.70 -9.16 21.99
C GLU A 641 -23.44 -10.57 21.44
N SER A 642 -22.22 -11.10 21.63
CA SER A 642 -21.86 -12.45 21.20
C SER A 642 -22.65 -13.52 21.96
N ILE A 643 -22.90 -13.31 23.26
CA ILE A 643 -23.74 -14.20 24.09
C ILE A 643 -25.21 -14.13 23.63
N ALA A 644 -25.73 -12.94 23.32
CA ALA A 644 -27.08 -12.76 22.82
C ALA A 644 -27.30 -13.40 21.43
N ILE A 645 -26.30 -13.29 20.54
CA ILE A 645 -26.31 -13.95 19.22
C ILE A 645 -26.27 -15.48 19.36
N LEU A 646 -25.48 -16.01 20.29
CA LEU A 646 -25.46 -17.46 20.57
C LEU A 646 -26.79 -17.97 21.14
N HIS A 647 -27.53 -17.14 21.90
CA HIS A 647 -28.87 -17.46 22.39
C HIS A 647 -29.94 -17.50 21.27
N LEU A 648 -29.76 -16.71 20.21
CA LEU A 648 -30.64 -16.71 19.03
C LEU A 648 -30.41 -17.93 18.12
N LEU A 649 -29.21 -18.50 18.15
CA LEU A 649 -28.80 -19.59 17.25
C LEU A 649 -28.98 -21.00 17.87
N HIS A 650 -29.14 -21.11 19.19
CA HIS A 650 -29.43 -22.38 19.88
C HIS A 650 -30.23 -22.16 21.18
N SER A 651 -31.11 -23.10 21.53
CA SER A 651 -31.83 -23.07 22.81
C SER A 651 -30.87 -23.30 23.98
N VAL A 652 -30.54 -22.23 24.71
CA VAL A 652 -29.67 -22.30 25.89
C VAL A 652 -30.45 -22.92 27.06
N PRO A 653 -29.99 -24.03 27.67
CA PRO A 653 -30.74 -24.74 28.72
C PRO A 653 -30.95 -23.97 30.03
N GLU A 654 -30.17 -22.91 30.29
CA GLU A 654 -30.25 -22.08 31.50
C GLU A 654 -30.43 -20.60 31.14
N GLN A 655 -31.25 -19.90 31.92
CA GLN A 655 -31.48 -18.46 31.77
C GLN A 655 -30.22 -17.66 32.18
N PRO A 656 -29.89 -16.55 31.49
CA PRO A 656 -28.76 -15.69 31.88
C PRO A 656 -28.95 -15.14 33.30
N SER A 657 -27.92 -15.24 34.15
CA SER A 657 -27.91 -14.62 35.48
C SER A 657 -27.03 -13.37 35.47
N SER A 658 -27.49 -12.29 36.10
CA SER A 658 -26.71 -11.07 36.32
C SER A 658 -25.72 -11.28 37.46
N ASN A 659 -24.42 -11.20 37.18
CA ASN A 659 -23.40 -11.16 38.22
C ASN A 659 -23.17 -9.71 38.66
N PRO A 660 -23.09 -9.42 39.98
CA PRO A 660 -22.77 -8.08 40.44
C PRO A 660 -21.38 -7.68 39.95
N VAL A 661 -21.28 -6.54 39.29
CA VAL A 661 -20.01 -5.93 38.89
C VAL A 661 -19.36 -5.38 40.16
N ILE A 662 -18.32 -6.05 40.66
CA ILE A 662 -17.53 -5.53 41.77
C ILE A 662 -16.77 -4.31 41.26
N ASP A 663 -16.99 -3.16 41.90
CA ASP A 663 -16.40 -1.87 41.53
C ASP A 663 -14.86 -1.96 41.53
N HIS A 664 -14.26 -1.84 40.33
CA HIS A 664 -12.81 -1.90 40.14
C HIS A 664 -12.15 -0.56 40.52
N GLN A 665 -12.34 -0.10 41.75
CA GLN A 665 -11.53 0.97 42.35
C GLN A 665 -10.41 0.40 43.23
N SER A 666 -9.62 -0.56 42.73
CA SER A 666 -8.31 -0.90 43.31
C SER A 666 -7.48 -1.80 42.37
N ARG A 667 -7.07 -1.32 41.19
CA ARG A 667 -5.96 -1.97 40.45
C ARG A 667 -4.63 -1.57 41.08
N ARG A 668 -4.34 -2.18 42.23
CA ARG A 668 -3.01 -2.14 42.86
C ARG A 668 -2.05 -3.04 42.09
N THR A 669 -0.81 -2.58 42.00
CA THR A 669 0.39 -3.29 41.54
C THR A 669 0.49 -4.70 42.16
N GLY A 670 0.29 -5.75 41.36
CA GLY A 670 0.37 -7.12 41.88
C GLY A 670 0.08 -8.27 40.90
N HIS A 671 -0.14 -8.03 39.60
CA HIS A 671 -0.34 -9.10 38.61
C HIS A 671 1.01 -9.54 38.00
N PRO A 672 1.46 -10.80 38.20
CA PRO A 672 2.63 -11.37 37.54
C PRO A 672 2.61 -11.30 36.00
N LEU A 673 1.44 -11.42 35.37
CA LEU A 673 1.30 -11.31 33.91
C LEU A 673 0.77 -9.94 33.47
N SER A 674 1.34 -9.39 32.39
CA SER A 674 0.74 -8.24 31.71
C SER A 674 -0.50 -8.67 30.92
N PHE A 675 -1.44 -7.75 30.71
CA PHE A 675 -2.66 -8.00 29.92
C PHE A 675 -2.37 -8.55 28.52
N ASP A 676 -1.30 -8.09 27.86
CA ASP A 676 -0.88 -8.61 26.56
C ASP A 676 -0.39 -10.07 26.62
N ARG A 677 0.29 -10.45 27.70
CA ARG A 677 0.73 -11.84 27.92
C ARG A 677 -0.46 -12.73 28.26
N GLU A 678 -1.38 -12.25 29.09
CA GLU A 678 -2.63 -12.94 29.41
C GLU A 678 -3.46 -13.20 28.15
N ARG A 679 -3.65 -12.18 27.32
CA ARG A 679 -4.34 -12.29 26.02
C ARG A 679 -3.66 -13.29 25.09
N SER A 680 -2.33 -13.24 24.98
CA SER A 680 -1.56 -14.15 24.11
C SER A 680 -1.67 -15.60 24.60
N LEU A 681 -1.58 -15.81 25.92
CA LEU A 681 -1.68 -17.13 26.54
C LEU A 681 -3.10 -17.70 26.38
N ALA A 682 -4.13 -16.89 26.65
CA ALA A 682 -5.53 -17.29 26.49
C ALA A 682 -5.84 -17.67 25.03
N SER A 683 -5.33 -16.90 24.07
CA SER A 683 -5.49 -17.18 22.64
C SER A 683 -4.82 -18.49 22.22
N ALA A 684 -3.59 -18.72 22.68
CA ALA A 684 -2.87 -19.96 22.39
C ALA A 684 -3.56 -21.20 22.99
N LEU A 685 -4.04 -21.11 24.24
CA LEU A 685 -4.78 -22.19 24.87
C LEU A 685 -6.14 -22.42 24.20
N ALA A 686 -6.86 -21.35 23.80
CA ALA A 686 -8.11 -21.49 23.05
C ALA A 686 -7.90 -22.19 21.70
N PHE A 687 -6.79 -21.89 21.01
CA PHE A 687 -6.41 -22.59 19.78
C PHE A 687 -6.16 -24.09 20.03
N LEU A 688 -5.38 -24.43 21.07
CA LEU A 688 -5.10 -25.82 21.44
C LEU A 688 -6.35 -26.59 21.90
N ALA A 689 -7.34 -25.88 22.46
CA ALA A 689 -8.59 -26.49 22.89
C ALA A 689 -9.51 -26.89 21.71
N ARG A 690 -9.28 -26.36 20.51
CA ARG A 690 -10.08 -26.69 19.32
C ARG A 690 -9.76 -28.10 18.82
N THR A 691 -10.40 -29.08 19.43
CA THR A 691 -10.20 -30.52 19.17
C THR A 691 -11.20 -31.09 18.17
N THR A 692 -12.25 -30.34 17.82
CA THR A 692 -13.35 -30.79 16.95
C THR A 692 -13.98 -29.59 16.23
N ASP A 693 -14.42 -29.78 14.98
CA ASP A 693 -15.19 -28.78 14.21
C ASP A 693 -16.71 -28.88 14.44
N ASN A 694 -17.14 -29.62 15.47
CA ASN A 694 -18.55 -29.76 15.82
C ASN A 694 -19.06 -28.54 16.61
N GLN A 695 -20.04 -27.86 16.03
CA GLN A 695 -20.68 -26.64 16.55
C GLN A 695 -21.37 -26.83 17.91
N ASN A 696 -21.68 -28.08 18.29
CA ASN A 696 -22.31 -28.42 19.57
C ASN A 696 -21.31 -28.70 20.71
N TYR A 697 -20.00 -28.63 20.44
CA TYR A 697 -18.91 -28.87 21.40
C TYR A 697 -17.77 -27.85 21.25
N ILE A 698 -18.12 -26.58 21.06
CA ILE A 698 -17.22 -25.42 21.06
C ILE A 698 -16.65 -25.24 22.48
N PRO A 699 -15.32 -25.39 22.65
CA PRO A 699 -14.66 -25.14 23.91
C PRO A 699 -14.38 -23.66 24.12
N ALA A 700 -14.49 -23.22 25.36
CA ALA A 700 -14.05 -21.91 25.84
C ALA A 700 -12.98 -22.10 26.92
N VAL A 701 -11.96 -21.24 26.89
CA VAL A 701 -10.84 -21.28 27.83
C VAL A 701 -10.72 -19.92 28.52
N CYS A 702 -10.61 -19.95 29.83
CA CYS A 702 -10.34 -18.77 30.65
C CYS A 702 -9.10 -19.02 31.51
N ILE A 703 -8.34 -17.97 31.79
CA ILE A 703 -7.17 -17.99 32.66
C ILE A 703 -7.50 -17.17 33.88
N GLU A 704 -7.28 -17.74 35.06
CA GLU A 704 -7.42 -17.06 36.34
C GLU A 704 -6.08 -17.12 37.08
N GLU A 705 -5.61 -15.98 37.53
CA GLU A 705 -4.37 -15.86 38.30
C GLU A 705 -4.67 -15.88 39.80
N VAL A 706 -3.99 -16.76 40.55
CA VAL A 706 -4.13 -16.85 42.00
C VAL A 706 -2.82 -16.40 42.66
N PRO A 707 -2.82 -15.26 43.39
CA PRO A 707 -1.57 -14.62 43.86
C PRO A 707 -0.81 -15.33 44.98
N GLU A 708 -1.44 -16.14 45.84
CA GLU A 708 -0.79 -16.73 47.03
C GLU A 708 -1.27 -18.17 47.34
N PRO A 709 -0.48 -19.01 48.05
CA PRO A 709 0.90 -18.82 48.53
C PRO A 709 1.99 -19.23 47.51
N ALA A 710 1.59 -19.67 46.31
CA ALA A 710 2.47 -19.84 45.15
C ALA A 710 1.70 -19.32 43.93
N ALA A 711 2.31 -18.38 43.18
CA ALA A 711 1.68 -17.81 41.99
C ALA A 711 1.31 -18.94 41.01
N ARG A 712 0.01 -19.17 40.83
CA ARG A 712 -0.54 -20.23 39.97
C ARG A 712 -1.55 -19.66 39.00
N LEU A 713 -1.60 -20.26 37.82
CA LEU A 713 -2.55 -19.96 36.77
C LEU A 713 -3.54 -21.12 36.67
N ASN A 714 -4.80 -20.85 36.99
CA ASN A 714 -5.89 -21.76 36.76
C ASN A 714 -6.35 -21.63 35.30
N VAL A 715 -6.42 -22.75 34.60
CA VAL A 715 -7.00 -22.83 33.26
C VAL A 715 -8.39 -23.44 33.41
N LEU A 716 -9.40 -22.60 33.23
CA LEU A 716 -10.80 -22.98 33.32
C LEU A 716 -11.30 -23.36 31.93
N LEU A 717 -11.84 -24.58 31.81
CA LEU A 717 -12.37 -25.11 30.57
C LEU A 717 -13.90 -25.23 30.65
N ALA A 718 -14.57 -24.70 29.63
CA ALA A 718 -15.99 -24.87 29.41
C ALA A 718 -16.22 -25.38 27.98
N VAL A 719 -17.35 -26.06 27.76
CA VAL A 719 -17.80 -26.48 26.43
C VAL A 719 -19.28 -26.17 26.36
N ASN A 720 -19.75 -25.58 25.26
CA ASN A 720 -21.18 -25.37 25.07
C ASN A 720 -21.91 -26.72 25.07
N LYS A 721 -23.09 -26.78 25.73
CA LYS A 721 -23.84 -28.02 25.89
C LYS A 721 -25.16 -27.95 25.14
N ALA A 722 -25.44 -28.97 24.33
CA ALA A 722 -26.78 -29.18 23.76
C ALA A 722 -27.76 -29.84 24.76
N ARG A 723 -27.27 -30.63 25.73
CA ARG A 723 -28.02 -31.25 26.84
C ARG A 723 -27.15 -31.29 28.11
N PRO A 724 -27.69 -31.44 29.33
CA PRO A 724 -26.92 -31.40 30.59
C PRO A 724 -25.72 -32.37 30.64
N GLU A 725 -25.85 -33.52 29.99
CA GLU A 725 -24.84 -34.59 29.89
C GLU A 725 -23.89 -34.46 28.69
N SER A 726 -24.19 -33.56 27.73
CA SER A 726 -23.37 -33.33 26.54
C SER A 726 -22.05 -32.65 26.89
N GLY A 727 -20.98 -32.97 26.16
CA GLY A 727 -19.68 -32.29 26.28
C GLY A 727 -18.81 -32.75 27.46
N LYS A 728 -19.29 -33.62 28.36
CA LYS A 728 -18.50 -34.16 29.47
C LYS A 728 -17.24 -34.91 29.00
N GLN A 729 -17.36 -35.73 27.96
CA GLN A 729 -16.23 -36.47 27.38
C GLN A 729 -15.22 -35.53 26.72
N VAL A 730 -15.68 -34.50 26.01
CA VAL A 730 -14.84 -33.47 25.40
C VAL A 730 -14.08 -32.69 26.47
N LEU A 731 -14.77 -32.26 27.54
CA LEU A 731 -14.15 -31.59 28.70
C LEU A 731 -13.12 -32.48 29.39
N ALA A 732 -13.39 -33.77 29.56
CA ALA A 732 -12.44 -34.72 30.14
C ALA A 732 -11.19 -34.88 29.26
N SER A 733 -11.36 -35.04 27.95
CA SER A 733 -10.26 -35.12 26.99
C SER A 733 -9.43 -33.83 26.94
N LEU A 734 -10.07 -32.67 26.98
CA LEU A 734 -9.38 -31.38 27.02
C LEU A 734 -8.60 -31.22 28.32
N LYS A 735 -9.21 -31.52 29.47
CA LYS A 735 -8.54 -31.47 30.76
C LYS A 735 -7.31 -32.39 30.77
N GLU A 736 -7.44 -33.62 30.27
CA GLU A 736 -6.33 -34.55 30.17
C GLU A 736 -5.23 -34.05 29.23
N GLY A 737 -5.60 -33.55 28.04
CA GLY A 737 -4.67 -33.00 27.06
C GLY A 737 -3.87 -31.82 27.61
N PHE A 738 -4.55 -30.83 28.21
CA PHE A 738 -3.87 -29.70 28.85
C PHE A 738 -3.02 -30.13 30.04
N SER A 739 -3.49 -31.07 30.86
CA SER A 739 -2.70 -31.58 31.99
C SER A 739 -1.41 -32.26 31.53
N ARG A 740 -1.45 -33.00 30.40
CA ARG A 740 -0.25 -33.59 29.79
C ARG A 740 0.72 -32.53 29.25
N ILE A 741 0.20 -31.51 28.57
CA ILE A 741 1.00 -30.38 28.06
C ILE A 741 1.68 -29.66 29.23
N PHE A 742 0.95 -29.32 30.28
CA PHE A 742 1.50 -28.62 31.44
C PHE A 742 2.47 -29.48 32.24
N ALA A 743 2.23 -30.80 32.33
CA ALA A 743 3.19 -31.72 32.94
C ALA A 743 4.50 -31.81 32.14
N LEU A 744 4.45 -31.76 30.80
CA LEU A 744 5.65 -31.71 29.96
C LEU A 744 6.40 -30.39 30.14
N LEU A 745 5.69 -29.27 30.13
CA LEU A 745 6.27 -27.93 30.33
C LEU A 745 6.87 -27.76 31.73
N ALA A 746 6.28 -28.38 32.75
CA ALA A 746 6.83 -28.42 34.10
C ALA A 746 8.14 -29.21 34.16
N ARG A 747 8.28 -30.30 33.38
CA ARG A 747 9.50 -31.13 33.32
C ARG A 747 10.65 -30.47 32.57
N THR A 748 10.37 -29.59 31.60
CA THR A 748 11.41 -28.87 30.86
C THR A 748 12.12 -27.78 31.67
N ASN A 749 11.60 -27.45 32.86
CA ASN A 749 12.17 -26.41 33.75
C ASN A 749 13.14 -26.93 34.82
N ASP A 750 13.38 -28.24 34.94
CA ASP A 750 14.29 -28.82 35.95
C ASP A 750 15.79 -28.49 35.73
N GLY A 751 16.15 -27.70 34.70
CA GLY A 751 17.52 -27.27 34.41
C GLY A 751 17.92 -25.89 34.97
N PHE A 752 16.97 -25.04 35.37
CA PHE A 752 17.24 -23.69 35.87
C PHE A 752 16.18 -23.30 36.92
N TYR A 753 16.61 -23.21 38.18
CA TYR A 753 15.84 -22.95 39.42
C TYR A 753 15.19 -24.18 40.08
N GLY A 754 15.67 -24.48 41.30
CA GLY A 754 15.16 -25.54 42.16
C GLY A 754 13.79 -25.25 42.77
N ASP A 755 13.15 -26.36 43.16
CA ASP A 755 11.89 -26.54 43.90
C ASP A 755 10.56 -26.16 43.23
N ARG A 756 9.83 -27.22 42.87
CA ARG A 756 8.36 -27.39 42.71
C ARG A 756 7.54 -26.15 42.33
N PHE A 757 7.37 -25.92 41.02
CA PHE A 757 6.31 -25.06 40.51
C PHE A 757 5.29 -25.84 39.66
N HIS A 758 4.15 -26.19 40.27
CA HIS A 758 2.93 -26.51 39.51
C HIS A 758 2.27 -25.18 39.09
N VAL A 759 2.77 -24.56 38.02
CA VAL A 759 2.30 -23.23 37.55
C VAL A 759 0.86 -23.28 37.01
N PHE A 760 0.41 -24.44 36.50
CA PHE A 760 -0.89 -24.57 35.83
C PHE A 760 -1.78 -25.64 36.47
N GLN A 761 -3.03 -25.29 36.78
CA GLN A 761 -4.07 -26.24 37.22
C GLN A 761 -5.29 -26.17 36.29
N THR A 762 -5.78 -27.32 35.84
CA THR A 762 -6.92 -27.40 34.91
C THR A 762 -8.21 -27.74 35.66
N TYR A 763 -9.22 -26.92 35.49
CA TYR A 763 -10.56 -27.15 36.05
C TYR A 763 -11.61 -27.24 34.94
N THR A 764 -12.54 -28.17 35.10
CA THR A 764 -13.70 -28.31 34.22
C THR A 764 -14.93 -27.78 34.94
N LEU A 765 -15.62 -26.81 34.34
CA LEU A 765 -16.84 -26.27 34.91
C LEU A 765 -18.03 -27.17 34.51
N SER A 766 -18.56 -27.95 35.45
CA SER A 766 -19.83 -28.66 35.28
C SER A 766 -20.92 -27.94 36.08
N SER A 767 -21.95 -27.46 35.38
CA SER A 767 -23.20 -26.87 35.90
C SER A 767 -23.48 -27.20 37.38
N ALA A 768 -23.15 -26.24 38.25
CA ALA A 768 -23.80 -26.04 39.54
C ALA A 768 -24.38 -24.61 39.52
N PRO A 769 -25.52 -24.35 40.16
CA PRO A 769 -26.20 -23.05 40.08
C PRO A 769 -25.23 -21.93 40.49
N CYS A 770 -25.23 -20.83 39.74
CA CYS A 770 -24.35 -19.67 39.90
C CYS A 770 -24.62 -18.84 41.19
N SER A 771 -25.10 -19.48 42.27
CA SER A 771 -25.48 -18.86 43.54
C SER A 771 -24.73 -19.40 44.76
N LYS A 772 -23.65 -20.19 44.59
CA LYS A 772 -22.83 -20.71 45.71
C LYS A 772 -21.32 -20.48 45.58
N LEU A 773 -20.90 -19.34 45.04
CA LEU A 773 -19.51 -18.86 45.13
C LEU A 773 -19.33 -17.70 46.12
N GLN A 774 -20.34 -17.42 46.98
CA GLN A 774 -20.30 -16.31 47.94
C GLN A 774 -20.31 -16.70 49.44
N GLU A 775 -20.20 -17.98 49.80
CA GLU A 775 -20.06 -18.38 51.21
C GLU A 775 -18.87 -19.31 51.42
N ARG A 776 -17.71 -18.72 51.76
CA ARG A 776 -16.67 -19.35 52.56
C ARG A 776 -15.74 -18.29 53.17
N GLU A 777 -16.31 -17.46 54.03
CA GLU A 777 -15.59 -16.93 55.19
C GLU A 777 -16.15 -17.60 56.44
N GLN A 778 -15.23 -17.98 57.34
CA GLN A 778 -15.41 -18.45 58.72
C GLN A 778 -15.93 -19.89 58.94
N ALA A 779 -15.03 -20.79 59.37
CA ALA A 779 -14.98 -21.32 60.74
C ALA A 779 -13.97 -22.50 60.85
N THR A 780 -13.00 -22.36 61.77
CA THR A 780 -12.45 -23.35 62.75
C THR A 780 -12.27 -24.81 62.32
N ASP A 781 -11.14 -25.50 62.47
CA ASP A 781 -10.01 -25.43 63.42
C ASP A 781 -8.66 -25.69 62.73
#